data_AF-A0A9K3KTR9-F1
#
_entry.id   AF-A0A9K3KTR9-F1
#
_cell.length_a   1.000
_cell.length_b   1.000
_cell.length_c   1.000
_cell.angle_alpha   90.00
_cell.angle_beta   90.00
_cell.angle_gamma   90.00
#
_symmetry.space_group_name_H-M   'P 1'
#
loop_
_entity.id
_entity.type
_entity.pdbx_description
1 polymer ?
#
loop_
_entity_poly.entity_id
_entity_poly.type
_entity_poly.pdbx_seq_one_letter_code
_entity_poly.pdbx_strand_id
1 'polypeptide(L)'
;MPFVRSFFHSYQRRYFFQGIPPIRTLECRLKTTRYIGSVPLVRGGAFRDSAERPLFHQTRDVASTNLRAVSVDSTEFQNFLAEHDNIQLSYITDIEGDKAYLDRYVQTSKVLTFTKRTPTSTISIFQRRTIDSEDNNLPYIFPYDHCIDFLDSNSMLVFGGDLWDKGGFDLYVSRQLLDLKRRYPHRVFWVLGNRDINKLRMMQELGVPDPNFTKPVRVPYHPGLTWFRGSGRVGDPKGELPSMDPGERLKWILGHTMGSPDAMEHRRQELAWEASFFSNTPLSEIKISDDEVVRSYQESCHPRGEMGLFLWHALLAARVGPVLFVHGSLPLTTEVMENAKNESRSLWDDLTFALPWLEKTKEGNDHQVTISIEQWMDALNQFCHDNLERWRHDIAKLEKSRHELEEKGIDYYDVQTKQSAKKSIWAYRGGYGNGPPYSDLIQYGMGMTSDGKKNPTVVYNSFTPEGMPNSFLPAEKREEKTESDVAKCTREFFARSSIQLILTGHKPQGDSPSPIRVDDSSWVICADTSYSGDTLWWDGMNDERNEMGLNPTSRSNLGRGNSLSFRGDVAVSEVLISLSKNGTSLDSVKYHGKLSDGTDYESLNLLEAASLQTTLGQVAPEHMVPDTLDSPHQGRWWTKNIFSDGSQLFHAGEGFNVWNYVVMQKEVETVSPTK
;
A
#
# COMPACT_ATOMS: atom_id res chain seq x y z
N MET A 1 -19.84 16.08 -44.05
CA MET A 1 -18.52 16.74 -43.97
C MET A 1 -17.97 16.53 -42.57
N PRO A 2 -16.72 16.06 -42.41
CA PRO A 2 -16.18 15.56 -41.17
C PRO A 2 -15.53 16.68 -40.35
N PHE A 3 -15.70 16.68 -39.04
CA PHE A 3 -14.77 17.21 -38.02
C PHE A 3 -15.50 17.09 -36.67
N VAL A 4 -15.12 16.12 -35.83
CA VAL A 4 -15.03 16.13 -34.35
C VAL A 4 -14.74 14.69 -33.91
N ARG A 5 -13.47 14.28 -33.96
CA ARG A 5 -12.91 13.15 -33.18
C ARG A 5 -11.40 13.39 -33.07
N SER A 6 -10.98 14.20 -32.09
CA SER A 6 -9.55 14.43 -31.81
C SER A 6 -9.24 14.95 -30.40
N PHE A 7 -10.16 14.97 -29.43
CA PHE A 7 -9.90 15.60 -28.13
C PHE A 7 -9.71 14.68 -26.91
N PHE A 8 -9.91 13.36 -27.04
CA PHE A 8 -9.85 12.46 -25.88
C PHE A 8 -8.56 11.62 -25.72
N HIS A 9 -7.61 11.66 -26.66
CA HIS A 9 -6.42 10.80 -26.60
C HIS A 9 -5.15 11.44 -25.98
N SER A 10 -5.19 12.71 -25.54
CA SER A 10 -3.97 13.39 -25.04
C SER A 10 -3.81 13.47 -23.52
N TYR A 11 -4.83 13.07 -22.74
CA TYR A 11 -4.81 13.25 -21.27
C TYR A 11 -4.18 12.07 -20.50
N GLN A 12 -4.23 10.84 -21.02
CA GLN A 12 -3.73 9.66 -20.31
C GLN A 12 -2.21 9.40 -20.45
N ARG A 13 -1.53 9.98 -21.47
CA ARG A 13 -0.07 9.76 -21.67
C ARG A 13 0.85 10.69 -20.88
N ARG A 14 0.33 11.69 -20.15
CA ARG A 14 1.15 12.70 -19.46
C ARG A 14 1.38 12.45 -17.96
N TYR A 15 0.76 11.43 -17.38
CA TYR A 15 0.80 11.21 -15.94
C TYR A 15 1.56 9.91 -15.58
N PHE A 16 2.77 10.13 -15.05
CA PHE A 16 3.59 9.27 -14.18
C PHE A 16 4.46 8.12 -14.77
N PHE A 17 5.73 8.16 -14.33
CA PHE A 17 6.87 7.26 -14.61
C PHE A 17 7.06 6.79 -16.06
N GLN A 18 7.30 7.73 -16.97
CA GLN A 18 8.17 7.41 -18.11
C GLN A 18 9.56 7.07 -17.58
N GLY A 19 10.06 5.89 -17.95
CA GLY A 19 11.44 5.50 -17.72
C GLY A 19 12.40 6.62 -18.09
N ILE A 20 13.48 6.71 -17.33
CA ILE A 20 14.67 7.46 -17.72
C ILE A 20 15.00 7.05 -19.17
N PRO A 21 15.24 8.00 -20.11
CA PRO A 21 15.60 7.63 -21.47
C PRO A 21 16.83 6.72 -21.44
N PRO A 22 16.96 5.73 -22.36
CA PRO A 22 18.13 4.87 -22.40
C PRO A 22 19.37 5.76 -22.49
N ILE A 23 20.31 5.55 -21.56
CA ILE A 23 21.62 6.18 -21.59
C ILE A 23 22.24 5.83 -22.94
N ARG A 24 22.25 6.80 -23.87
CA ARG A 24 23.14 6.72 -25.02
C ARG A 24 24.55 6.66 -24.45
N THR A 25 25.24 5.55 -24.70
CA THR A 25 26.69 5.42 -24.58
C THR A 25 27.34 6.60 -25.30
N LEU A 26 27.75 7.61 -24.52
CA LEU A 26 28.63 8.67 -24.97
C LEU A 26 30.02 8.04 -25.08
N GLU A 27 30.45 7.78 -26.31
CA GLU A 27 31.86 7.54 -26.62
C GLU A 27 32.69 8.70 -26.08
N CYS A 28 33.39 8.44 -24.98
CA CYS A 28 34.35 9.37 -24.42
C CYS A 28 35.61 9.35 -25.31
N ARG A 29 35.71 10.30 -26.25
CA ARG A 29 36.96 10.60 -26.94
C ARG A 29 37.96 11.17 -25.93
N LEU A 30 38.87 10.32 -25.48
CA LEU A 30 40.09 10.71 -24.77
C LEU A 30 40.92 11.68 -25.64
N LYS A 31 40.93 12.96 -25.27
CA LYS A 31 41.99 13.89 -25.68
C LYS A 31 42.96 14.04 -24.51
N THR A 32 44.08 13.33 -24.63
CA THR A 32 45.28 13.54 -23.83
C THR A 32 45.81 14.95 -24.05
N THR A 33 45.87 15.75 -22.98
CA THR A 33 46.71 16.94 -22.95
C THR A 33 47.55 16.89 -21.68
N ARG A 34 48.86 16.72 -21.86
CA ARG A 34 49.87 16.84 -20.80
C ARG A 34 49.87 18.28 -20.31
N TYR A 35 49.83 18.48 -19.01
CA TYR A 35 50.40 19.67 -18.38
C TYR A 35 51.22 19.28 -17.15
N ILE A 36 52.48 19.67 -17.21
CA ILE A 36 53.50 19.56 -16.17
C ILE A 36 53.35 20.79 -15.28
N GLY A 37 53.30 20.61 -13.97
CA GLY A 37 53.20 21.70 -13.01
C GLY A 37 53.38 21.21 -11.58
N SER A 38 54.62 21.12 -11.16
CA SER A 38 55.09 20.87 -9.79
C SER A 38 54.76 22.02 -8.81
N VAL A 39 54.85 21.73 -7.49
CA VAL A 39 55.08 22.62 -6.30
C VAL A 39 53.94 22.53 -5.23
N PRO A 40 54.21 22.58 -3.90
CA PRO A 40 54.81 21.56 -3.04
C PRO A 40 53.88 21.08 -1.88
N LEU A 41 54.26 20.00 -1.20
CA LEU A 41 53.60 19.53 0.03
C LEU A 41 53.76 20.52 1.19
N VAL A 42 52.64 20.87 1.83
CA VAL A 42 52.61 21.40 3.21
C VAL A 42 51.84 20.42 4.09
N ARG A 43 52.52 19.92 5.11
CA ARG A 43 52.00 19.06 6.19
C ARG A 43 51.23 19.90 7.21
N GLY A 44 50.11 19.37 7.69
CA GLY A 44 49.42 19.80 8.91
C GLY A 44 47.95 19.36 8.85
N GLY A 45 47.32 18.78 9.84
CA GLY A 45 47.67 18.35 11.18
C GLY A 45 46.46 17.53 11.65
N ALA A 46 46.70 16.40 12.31
CA ALA A 46 45.64 15.49 12.73
C ALA A 46 44.82 16.09 13.89
N PHE A 47 43.51 16.23 13.71
CA PHE A 47 42.54 16.29 14.80
C PHE A 47 41.68 15.03 14.74
N ARG A 48 41.89 14.15 15.72
CA ARG A 48 41.02 13.00 16.03
C ARG A 48 39.94 13.52 16.98
N ASP A 49 38.69 13.55 16.52
CA ASP A 49 37.51 13.52 17.40
C ASP A 49 36.84 12.16 17.21
N SER A 50 37.06 11.27 18.18
CA SER A 50 36.36 10.00 18.34
C SER A 50 35.09 10.24 19.15
N ALA A 51 33.95 10.38 18.48
CA ALA A 51 32.65 10.24 19.11
C ALA A 51 32.31 8.74 19.18
N GLU A 52 32.54 8.12 20.33
CA GLU A 52 32.00 6.80 20.67
C GLU A 52 30.46 6.89 20.73
N ARG A 53 29.78 6.10 19.90
CA ARG A 53 28.33 5.89 20.01
C ARG A 53 28.07 4.88 21.15
N PRO A 54 27.07 5.09 22.02
CA PRO A 54 26.82 4.18 23.13
C PRO A 54 26.18 2.87 22.64
N LEU A 55 26.75 1.75 23.12
CA LEU A 55 26.15 0.42 23.09
C LEU A 55 24.84 0.43 23.87
N PHE A 56 23.81 -0.17 23.27
CA PHE A 56 22.47 -0.33 23.83
C PHE A 56 22.50 -1.14 25.14
N HIS A 57 22.12 -0.51 26.25
CA HIS A 57 21.67 -1.19 27.46
C HIS A 57 20.14 -1.14 27.53
N GLN A 58 19.51 -2.31 27.58
CA GLN A 58 18.09 -2.49 27.91
C GLN A 58 17.80 -1.87 29.28
N THR A 59 16.94 -0.85 29.33
CA THR A 59 16.36 -0.33 30.58
C THR A 59 14.95 -0.84 30.77
N ARG A 60 14.69 -1.30 31.99
CA ARG A 60 13.46 -1.90 32.51
C ARG A 60 12.24 -0.97 32.45
N ASP A 61 11.09 -1.63 32.30
CA ASP A 61 9.72 -1.14 32.22
C ASP A 61 9.29 -0.16 33.32
N VAL A 62 8.58 0.89 32.88
CA VAL A 62 7.57 1.60 33.68
C VAL A 62 6.24 1.38 32.98
N ALA A 63 5.28 0.82 33.71
CA ALA A 63 3.96 0.45 33.22
C ALA A 63 3.09 1.70 32.96
N SER A 64 3.08 2.18 31.73
CA SER A 64 1.89 2.81 31.14
C SER A 64 1.01 1.70 30.57
N THR A 65 -0.30 1.79 30.75
CA THR A 65 -1.30 0.94 30.09
C THR A 65 -1.22 1.16 28.59
N ASN A 66 -0.26 0.46 27.98
CA ASN A 66 0.13 0.56 26.60
C ASN A 66 -0.81 -0.30 25.77
N LEU A 67 -1.60 0.36 24.92
CA LEU A 67 -2.00 -0.21 23.65
C LEU A 67 -0.72 -0.47 22.83
N ARG A 68 0.08 -1.49 23.22
CA ARG A 68 1.12 -2.06 22.37
C ARG A 68 0.42 -2.54 21.10
N ALA A 69 1.10 -2.42 19.96
CA ALA A 69 0.67 -3.12 18.76
C ALA A 69 0.32 -4.57 19.17
N VAL A 70 -0.91 -4.98 18.91
CA VAL A 70 -1.39 -6.30 19.33
C VAL A 70 -0.52 -7.30 18.60
N SER A 71 0.44 -7.87 19.33
CA SER A 71 1.24 -8.94 18.81
C SER A 71 0.31 -10.10 18.50
N VAL A 72 0.61 -10.82 17.42
CA VAL A 72 0.03 -12.13 17.13
C VAL A 72 0.32 -13.12 18.29
N ASP A 73 1.24 -12.79 19.18
CA ASP A 73 1.52 -13.54 20.41
C ASP A 73 0.81 -12.99 21.65
N SER A 74 -0.10 -12.02 21.50
CA SER A 74 -0.89 -11.55 22.64
C SER A 74 -1.76 -12.66 23.20
N THR A 75 -1.85 -12.72 24.54
CA THR A 75 -2.65 -13.73 25.23
C THR A 75 -4.11 -13.68 24.80
N GLU A 76 -4.66 -12.50 24.54
CA GLU A 76 -6.03 -12.32 24.07
C GLU A 76 -6.26 -12.89 22.67
N PHE A 77 -5.30 -12.72 21.75
CA PHE A 77 -5.40 -13.32 20.43
C PHE A 77 -5.30 -14.85 20.51
N GLN A 78 -4.37 -15.39 21.29
CA GLN A 78 -4.25 -16.83 21.49
C GLN A 78 -5.49 -17.42 22.16
N ASN A 79 -6.09 -16.71 23.12
CA ASN A 79 -7.37 -17.09 23.72
C ASN A 79 -8.49 -17.08 22.69
N PHE A 80 -8.59 -16.04 21.87
CA PHE A 80 -9.57 -15.97 20.78
C PHE A 80 -9.45 -17.16 19.82
N LEU A 81 -8.22 -17.51 19.42
CA LEU A 81 -7.97 -18.69 18.59
C LEU A 81 -8.38 -19.99 19.30
N ALA A 82 -8.08 -20.13 20.59
CA ALA A 82 -8.40 -21.32 21.37
C ALA A 82 -9.90 -21.49 21.68
N GLU A 83 -10.66 -20.39 21.72
CA GLU A 83 -12.10 -20.39 21.98
C GLU A 83 -12.94 -20.82 20.77
N HIS A 84 -12.37 -20.78 19.56
CA HIS A 84 -13.11 -20.99 18.32
C HIS A 84 -12.45 -22.08 17.46
N ASP A 85 -13.17 -23.19 17.30
CA ASP A 85 -12.73 -24.29 16.41
C ASP A 85 -12.64 -23.86 14.95
N ASN A 86 -13.49 -22.90 14.54
CA ASN A 86 -13.57 -22.34 13.20
C ASN A 86 -13.58 -20.82 13.25
N ILE A 87 -12.75 -20.17 12.44
CA ILE A 87 -12.58 -18.72 12.37
C ILE A 87 -12.88 -18.25 10.95
N GLN A 88 -13.66 -17.19 10.81
CA GLN A 88 -13.93 -16.55 9.52
C GLN A 88 -13.16 -15.24 9.43
N LEU A 89 -12.30 -15.12 8.44
CA LEU A 89 -11.46 -13.94 8.23
C LEU A 89 -11.84 -13.27 6.92
N SER A 90 -12.08 -11.97 6.99
CA SER A 90 -12.31 -11.07 5.87
C SER A 90 -11.04 -10.30 5.55
N TYR A 91 -10.70 -10.16 4.27
CA TYR A 91 -9.56 -9.36 3.81
C TYR A 91 -9.96 -8.32 2.76
N ILE A 92 -9.55 -7.07 3.02
CA ILE A 92 -9.73 -5.90 2.15
C ILE A 92 -8.47 -5.04 2.16
N THR A 93 -8.17 -4.35 1.05
CA THR A 93 -6.97 -3.52 0.90
C THR A 93 -7.24 -2.40 -0.09
N ASP A 94 -6.37 -1.38 -0.12
CA ASP A 94 -6.34 -0.31 -1.11
C ASP A 94 -7.70 0.42 -1.24
N ILE A 95 -8.36 0.67 -0.10
CA ILE A 95 -9.61 1.46 -0.08
C ILE A 95 -9.34 2.88 -0.55
N GLU A 96 -8.14 3.41 -0.28
CA GLU A 96 -7.68 4.73 -0.70
C GLU A 96 -8.68 5.86 -0.36
N GLY A 97 -9.45 5.76 0.72
CA GLY A 97 -10.42 6.76 1.17
C GLY A 97 -11.77 6.68 0.47
N ASP A 98 -12.07 5.60 -0.25
CA ASP A 98 -13.34 5.42 -0.95
C ASP A 98 -14.44 4.94 0.01
N LYS A 99 -15.22 5.90 0.51
CA LYS A 99 -16.39 5.64 1.36
C LYS A 99 -17.42 4.74 0.67
N ALA A 100 -17.72 4.99 -0.61
CA ALA A 100 -18.78 4.25 -1.30
C ALA A 100 -18.38 2.78 -1.47
N TYR A 101 -17.12 2.51 -1.78
CA TYR A 101 -16.58 1.16 -1.84
C TYR A 101 -16.61 0.47 -0.47
N LEU A 102 -16.17 1.14 0.60
CA LEU A 102 -16.24 0.58 1.96
C LEU A 102 -17.68 0.25 2.35
N ASP A 103 -18.63 1.14 2.06
CA ASP A 103 -20.04 0.91 2.39
C ASP A 103 -20.59 -0.31 1.63
N ARG A 104 -20.31 -0.45 0.33
CA ARG A 104 -20.69 -1.63 -0.45
C ARG A 104 -20.03 -2.90 0.07
N TYR A 105 -18.77 -2.81 0.49
CA TYR A 105 -18.04 -3.94 1.06
C TYR A 105 -18.73 -4.44 2.32
N VAL A 106 -19.00 -3.55 3.28
CA VAL A 106 -19.65 -3.92 4.54
C VAL A 106 -21.09 -4.42 4.31
N GLN A 107 -21.81 -3.85 3.35
CA GLN A 107 -23.16 -4.33 2.97
C GLN A 107 -23.16 -5.72 2.33
N THR A 108 -22.09 -6.05 1.58
CA THR A 108 -21.97 -7.34 0.89
C THR A 108 -21.27 -8.38 1.76
N SER A 109 -20.57 -7.95 2.81
CA SER A 109 -19.66 -8.80 3.56
C SER A 109 -20.38 -9.94 4.27
N LYS A 110 -19.75 -11.12 4.27
CA LYS A 110 -20.19 -12.27 5.10
C LYS A 110 -19.61 -12.24 6.52
N VAL A 111 -18.83 -11.21 6.87
CA VAL A 111 -18.10 -11.09 8.15
C VAL A 111 -18.43 -9.80 8.90
N LEU A 112 -18.68 -8.71 8.16
CA LEU A 112 -18.92 -7.38 8.69
C LEU A 112 -20.36 -6.93 8.48
N THR A 113 -20.80 -5.99 9.31
CA THR A 113 -22.09 -5.31 9.17
C THR A 113 -22.02 -3.87 9.69
N PHE A 114 -23.02 -3.05 9.38
CA PHE A 114 -23.18 -1.75 10.02
C PHE A 114 -24.13 -1.84 11.21
N THR A 115 -23.69 -1.36 12.36
CA THR A 115 -24.52 -1.22 13.55
C THR A 115 -24.80 0.24 13.83
N LYS A 116 -26.04 0.55 14.23
CA LYS A 116 -26.42 1.91 14.58
C LYS A 116 -25.65 2.35 15.83
N ARG A 117 -25.14 3.57 15.81
CA ARG A 117 -24.39 4.18 16.90
C ARG A 117 -24.90 5.59 17.16
N THR A 118 -24.95 5.98 18.43
CA THR A 118 -25.17 7.39 18.74
C THR A 118 -23.88 8.15 18.47
N PRO A 119 -23.89 9.18 17.59
CA PRO A 119 -22.75 10.05 17.41
C PRO A 119 -22.34 10.62 18.77
N THR A 120 -21.08 10.46 19.15
CA THR A 120 -20.57 11.08 20.39
C THR A 120 -20.42 12.57 20.13
N SER A 121 -21.12 13.41 20.90
CA SER A 121 -21.22 14.85 20.66
C SER A 121 -19.85 15.50 20.52
N THR A 122 -19.64 16.13 19.37
CA THR A 122 -18.48 16.93 19.04
C THR A 122 -18.49 18.22 19.86
N ILE A 123 -17.54 18.32 20.78
CA ILE A 123 -16.76 19.56 20.84
C ILE A 123 -16.38 19.85 19.37
N SER A 124 -16.66 21.06 18.86
CA SER A 124 -16.40 21.43 17.46
C SER A 124 -15.05 20.86 17.00
N ILE A 125 -14.94 20.42 15.74
CA ILE A 125 -13.71 19.86 15.17
C ILE A 125 -12.50 20.78 15.47
N PHE A 126 -12.75 22.10 15.55
CA PHE A 126 -11.81 23.17 15.90
C PHE A 126 -11.67 23.49 17.40
N GLN A 127 -12.58 22.99 18.23
CA GLN A 127 -12.55 23.09 19.69
C GLN A 127 -11.86 21.89 20.36
N ARG A 128 -11.11 21.03 19.64
CA ARG A 128 -10.14 20.03 20.18
C ARG A 128 -9.06 20.61 21.13
N ARG A 129 -9.24 21.85 21.58
CA ARG A 129 -8.39 22.66 22.45
C ARG A 129 -7.97 21.86 23.67
N THR A 130 -6.65 21.84 23.86
CA THR A 130 -6.01 21.80 25.18
C THR A 130 -6.32 20.59 26.04
N ILE A 131 -6.29 19.38 25.48
CA ILE A 131 -6.17 18.18 26.31
C ILE A 131 -4.83 17.51 26.05
N ASP A 132 -3.78 18.17 26.53
CA ASP A 132 -2.55 17.49 26.91
C ASP A 132 -2.85 16.69 28.16
N SER A 133 -3.21 15.44 27.98
CA SER A 133 -3.05 14.48 29.05
C SER A 133 -2.69 13.15 28.44
N GLU A 134 -1.60 12.57 28.93
CA GLU A 134 -1.21 11.16 28.83
C GLU A 134 -2.30 10.19 29.36
N ASP A 135 -3.49 10.70 29.64
CA ASP A 135 -4.66 9.98 30.09
C ASP A 135 -5.38 9.40 28.86
N ASN A 136 -5.12 8.12 28.58
CA ASN A 136 -5.78 7.30 27.56
C ASN A 136 -7.32 7.18 27.74
N ASN A 137 -7.91 7.90 28.71
CA ASN A 137 -9.32 7.88 29.07
C ASN A 137 -10.19 8.92 28.35
N LEU A 138 -9.64 9.72 27.43
CA LEU A 138 -10.48 10.64 26.67
C LEU A 138 -11.46 9.89 25.77
N PRO A 139 -12.73 10.32 25.72
CA PRO A 139 -13.73 9.67 24.89
C PRO A 139 -13.35 9.81 23.41
N TYR A 140 -13.02 8.69 22.78
CA TYR A 140 -12.85 8.61 21.33
C TYR A 140 -14.09 9.16 20.64
N ILE A 141 -13.91 10.23 19.87
CA ILE A 141 -14.99 10.89 19.15
C ILE A 141 -15.27 10.10 17.88
N PHE A 142 -16.47 9.55 17.79
CA PHE A 142 -16.99 8.89 16.60
C PHE A 142 -18.21 9.65 16.09
N PRO A 143 -18.07 10.40 14.97
CA PRO A 143 -19.09 11.37 14.54
C PRO A 143 -20.24 10.77 13.74
N TYR A 144 -20.18 9.48 13.37
CA TYR A 144 -21.17 8.86 12.50
C TYR A 144 -22.25 8.13 13.30
N ASP A 145 -23.43 8.03 12.70
CA ASP A 145 -24.61 7.38 13.29
C ASP A 145 -24.62 5.85 13.10
N HIS A 146 -23.56 5.32 12.50
CA HIS A 146 -23.31 3.89 12.34
C HIS A 146 -21.82 3.58 12.36
N CYS A 147 -21.47 2.42 12.90
CA CYS A 147 -20.10 1.89 12.86
C CYS A 147 -20.06 0.48 12.28
N ILE A 148 -18.91 0.08 11.74
CA ILE A 148 -18.67 -1.30 11.32
C ILE A 148 -18.66 -2.22 12.55
N ASP A 149 -19.23 -3.42 12.46
CA ASP A 149 -19.16 -4.46 13.49
C ASP A 149 -18.98 -5.84 12.87
N PHE A 150 -18.64 -6.84 13.69
CA PHE A 150 -18.61 -8.23 13.26
C PHE A 150 -20.01 -8.86 13.32
N LEU A 151 -20.34 -9.69 12.33
CA LEU A 151 -21.55 -10.49 12.33
C LEU A 151 -21.53 -11.58 13.41
N ASP A 152 -20.37 -12.22 13.59
CA ASP A 152 -20.19 -13.38 14.45
C ASP A 152 -19.05 -13.21 15.46
N SER A 153 -19.04 -14.01 16.53
CA SER A 153 -17.99 -13.95 17.55
C SER A 153 -16.65 -14.49 17.07
N ASN A 154 -16.64 -15.39 16.09
CA ASN A 154 -15.45 -16.03 15.50
C ASN A 154 -14.88 -15.29 14.29
N SER A 155 -15.35 -14.07 14.03
CA SER A 155 -14.98 -13.29 12.86
C SER A 155 -13.74 -12.44 13.06
N MET A 156 -12.96 -12.23 12.01
CA MET A 156 -11.76 -11.39 11.99
C MET A 156 -11.70 -10.52 10.74
N LEU A 157 -10.99 -9.40 10.84
CA LEU A 157 -10.71 -8.52 9.71
C LEU A 157 -9.20 -8.31 9.58
N VAL A 158 -8.69 -8.43 8.35
CA VAL A 158 -7.36 -7.95 8.00
C VAL A 158 -7.48 -6.87 6.92
N PHE A 159 -6.94 -5.69 7.20
CA PHE A 159 -6.83 -4.61 6.22
C PHE A 159 -5.41 -4.56 5.65
N GLY A 160 -5.26 -4.67 4.33
CA GLY A 160 -3.99 -4.84 3.63
C GLY A 160 -3.18 -3.57 3.33
N GLY A 161 -3.65 -2.40 3.78
CA GLY A 161 -2.95 -1.12 3.61
C GLY A 161 -3.50 -0.24 2.50
N ASP A 162 -2.82 0.89 2.27
CA ASP A 162 -3.18 1.98 1.35
C ASP A 162 -4.59 2.51 1.60
N LEU A 163 -4.77 3.08 2.81
CA LEU A 163 -6.06 3.59 3.27
C LEU A 163 -6.45 4.95 2.68
N TRP A 164 -5.50 5.75 2.20
CA TRP A 164 -5.68 7.20 1.98
C TRP A 164 -5.49 7.63 0.52
N ASP A 165 -5.94 8.85 0.21
CA ASP A 165 -5.57 9.76 -0.90
C ASP A 165 -6.50 9.88 -2.11
N LYS A 166 -7.21 8.83 -2.54
CA LYS A 166 -7.89 8.87 -3.85
C LYS A 166 -9.41 9.07 -3.78
N GLY A 167 -10.08 8.43 -2.83
CA GLY A 167 -11.51 8.21 -2.81
C GLY A 167 -12.35 9.28 -2.13
N GLY A 168 -11.73 10.31 -1.57
CA GLY A 168 -12.47 11.49 -1.11
C GLY A 168 -12.77 11.55 0.38
N PHE A 169 -12.77 10.41 1.07
CA PHE A 169 -13.35 10.28 2.41
C PHE A 169 -12.42 9.52 3.37
N ASP A 170 -11.14 9.93 3.43
CA ASP A 170 -10.17 9.21 4.25
C ASP A 170 -10.48 9.28 5.76
N LEU A 171 -11.04 10.40 6.25
CA LEU A 171 -11.40 10.54 7.67
C LEU A 171 -12.54 9.59 8.04
N TYR A 172 -13.56 9.46 7.17
CA TYR A 172 -14.63 8.49 7.36
C TYR A 172 -14.09 7.06 7.43
N VAL A 173 -13.34 6.65 6.41
CA VAL A 173 -12.77 5.29 6.32
C VAL A 173 -11.86 5.00 7.51
N SER A 174 -10.93 5.90 7.82
CA SER A 174 -9.99 5.72 8.94
C SER A 174 -10.69 5.62 10.29
N ARG A 175 -11.69 6.47 10.57
CA ARG A 175 -12.43 6.45 11.84
C ARG A 175 -13.32 5.21 11.98
N GLN A 176 -13.88 4.69 10.88
CA GLN A 176 -14.61 3.42 10.90
C GLN A 176 -13.68 2.26 11.30
N LEU A 177 -12.51 2.16 10.65
CA LEU A 177 -11.55 1.10 10.96
C LEU A 177 -10.93 1.25 12.36
N LEU A 178 -10.53 2.47 12.74
CA LEU A 178 -9.99 2.78 14.09
C LEU A 178 -10.97 2.40 15.19
N ASP A 179 -12.26 2.71 15.00
CA ASP A 179 -13.26 2.34 15.97
C ASP A 179 -13.41 0.82 16.12
N LEU A 180 -13.42 0.08 14.99
CA LEU A 180 -13.47 -1.38 15.00
C LEU A 180 -12.23 -1.99 15.68
N LYS A 181 -11.02 -1.50 15.35
CA LYS A 181 -9.76 -1.93 15.98
C LYS A 181 -9.75 -1.67 17.48
N ARG A 182 -10.27 -0.53 17.93
CA ARG A 182 -10.34 -0.19 19.35
C ARG A 182 -11.26 -1.13 20.13
N ARG A 183 -12.40 -1.51 19.55
CA ARG A 183 -13.36 -2.45 20.17
C ARG A 183 -12.89 -3.90 20.10
N TYR A 184 -12.17 -4.28 19.04
CA TYR A 184 -11.70 -5.64 18.80
C TYR A 184 -10.20 -5.70 18.47
N PRO A 185 -9.33 -5.32 19.42
CA PRO A 185 -7.90 -5.14 19.17
C PRO A 185 -7.20 -6.41 18.67
N HIS A 186 -7.66 -7.59 19.09
CA HIS A 186 -7.11 -8.90 18.72
C HIS A 186 -7.81 -9.56 17.52
N ARG A 187 -8.85 -8.96 16.94
CA ARG A 187 -9.59 -9.51 15.78
C ARG A 187 -9.42 -8.68 14.51
N VAL A 188 -8.76 -7.52 14.63
CA VAL A 188 -8.51 -6.59 13.51
C VAL A 188 -7.02 -6.41 13.34
N PHE A 189 -6.46 -6.78 12.18
CA PHE A 189 -5.04 -6.59 11.86
C PHE A 189 -4.91 -5.63 10.68
N TRP A 190 -3.90 -4.77 10.72
CA TRP A 190 -3.60 -3.84 9.65
C TRP A 190 -2.19 -4.09 9.13
N VAL A 191 -2.05 -4.08 7.82
CA VAL A 191 -0.78 -4.10 7.12
C VAL A 191 -0.53 -2.70 6.54
N LEU A 192 0.70 -2.23 6.61
CA LEU A 192 1.09 -0.93 6.08
C LEU A 192 1.34 -1.00 4.58
N GLY A 193 0.64 -0.12 3.85
CA GLY A 193 0.93 0.16 2.47
C GLY A 193 1.89 1.33 2.26
N ASN A 194 2.31 1.52 1.01
CA ASN A 194 3.25 2.60 0.68
C ASN A 194 2.64 3.98 0.86
N ARG A 195 1.34 4.15 0.59
CA ARG A 195 0.65 5.43 0.79
C ARG A 195 0.58 5.76 2.26
N ASP A 196 0.35 4.77 3.12
CA ASP A 196 0.29 4.95 4.58
C ASP A 196 1.65 5.42 5.11
N ILE A 197 2.72 4.68 4.81
CA ILE A 197 4.09 4.99 5.28
C ILE A 197 4.54 6.37 4.80
N ASN A 198 4.18 6.78 3.58
CA ASN A 198 4.54 8.08 3.03
C ASN A 198 4.00 9.26 3.86
N LYS A 199 3.01 9.05 4.73
CA LYS A 199 2.40 10.10 5.56
C LYS A 199 3.28 10.53 6.72
N LEU A 200 4.26 9.70 7.09
CA LEU A 200 5.32 10.09 8.04
C LEU A 200 6.09 11.35 7.58
N ARG A 201 6.12 11.61 6.26
CA ARG A 201 6.76 12.80 5.68
C ARG A 201 5.98 14.09 5.92
N MET A 202 4.67 14.02 6.16
CA MET A 202 3.81 15.21 6.26
C MET A 202 4.28 16.14 7.37
N MET A 203 4.72 15.62 8.51
CA MET A 203 5.25 16.43 9.62
C MET A 203 6.58 17.11 9.30
N GLN A 204 7.42 16.51 8.45
CA GLN A 204 8.68 17.12 8.01
C GLN A 204 8.45 18.21 6.96
N GLU A 205 7.45 18.03 6.10
CA GLU A 205 7.25 18.86 4.90
C GLU A 205 6.17 19.95 5.08
N LEU A 206 5.21 19.74 5.97
CA LEU A 206 4.15 20.70 6.32
C LEU A 206 4.30 21.27 7.73
N GLY A 207 5.16 20.67 8.57
CA GLY A 207 5.33 21.09 9.96
C GLY A 207 4.26 20.55 10.91
N VAL A 208 4.41 20.89 12.19
CA VAL A 208 3.51 20.44 13.27
C VAL A 208 2.30 21.38 13.42
N PRO A 209 1.10 20.87 13.74
CA PRO A 209 -0.10 21.69 13.91
C PRO A 209 0.04 22.67 15.09
N ASP A 210 -0.48 23.90 14.95
CA ASP A 210 -0.57 24.88 16.05
C ASP A 210 -1.59 24.38 17.10
N PRO A 211 -1.21 24.13 18.37
CA PRO A 211 -2.11 23.57 19.37
C PRO A 211 -3.31 24.47 19.68
N ASN A 212 -3.17 25.79 19.47
CA ASN A 212 -4.21 26.76 19.78
C ASN A 212 -5.02 27.20 18.55
N PHE A 213 -4.58 26.84 17.35
CA PHE A 213 -5.19 27.24 16.08
C PHE A 213 -5.39 28.77 15.93
N THR A 214 -4.59 29.55 16.64
CA THR A 214 -4.71 31.03 16.66
C THR A 214 -3.85 31.66 15.58
N LYS A 215 -2.86 30.94 15.06
CA LYS A 215 -1.94 31.45 14.06
C LYS A 215 -2.30 30.94 12.65
N PRO A 216 -2.00 31.73 11.60
CA PRO A 216 -2.03 31.25 10.22
C PRO A 216 -1.11 30.04 10.06
N VAL A 217 -1.49 29.13 9.17
CA VAL A 217 -0.67 27.93 8.90
C VAL A 217 0.66 28.37 8.26
N ARG A 218 1.77 27.78 8.72
CA ARG A 218 3.10 27.99 8.16
C ARG A 218 3.74 26.64 7.89
N VAL A 219 4.58 26.58 6.85
CA VAL A 219 5.30 25.36 6.45
C VAL A 219 6.82 25.55 6.56
N PRO A 220 7.57 24.50 6.90
CA PRO A 220 9.03 24.54 6.99
C PRO A 220 9.70 24.74 5.62
N TYR A 221 10.96 25.19 5.64
CA TYR A 221 11.75 25.26 4.42
C TYR A 221 12.01 23.86 3.84
N HIS A 222 11.75 23.69 2.54
CA HIS A 222 11.92 22.42 1.87
C HIS A 222 13.07 22.47 0.83
N PRO A 223 14.14 21.69 1.02
CA PRO A 223 15.35 21.77 0.20
C PRO A 223 15.28 21.03 -1.15
N GLY A 224 14.13 20.42 -1.47
CA GLY A 224 13.90 19.64 -2.69
C GLY A 224 13.93 18.13 -2.42
N LEU A 225 13.77 17.33 -3.46
CA LEU A 225 13.68 15.87 -3.41
C LEU A 225 14.90 15.23 -4.07
N THR A 226 15.53 14.25 -3.41
CA THR A 226 16.74 13.61 -3.95
C THR A 226 16.48 12.95 -5.31
N TRP A 227 15.32 12.33 -5.48
CA TRP A 227 14.91 11.65 -6.71
C TRP A 227 14.47 12.61 -7.84
N PHE A 228 14.38 13.92 -7.60
CA PHE A 228 14.17 14.94 -8.64
C PHE A 228 15.47 15.63 -9.06
N ARG A 229 16.61 15.24 -8.51
CA ARG A 229 17.90 15.89 -8.77
C ARG A 229 18.27 15.85 -10.26
N GLY A 230 18.42 17.04 -10.85
CA GLY A 230 18.77 17.20 -12.27
C GLY A 230 17.60 16.98 -13.23
N SER A 231 16.38 16.83 -12.73
CA SER A 231 15.18 16.68 -13.58
C SER A 231 14.65 18.02 -14.11
N GLY A 232 15.03 19.14 -13.50
CA GLY A 232 14.48 20.47 -13.81
C GLY A 232 13.03 20.67 -13.38
N ARG A 233 12.41 19.69 -12.69
CA ARG A 233 11.04 19.80 -12.15
C ARG A 233 11.02 20.64 -10.88
N VAL A 234 9.85 21.18 -10.54
CA VAL A 234 9.63 21.80 -9.21
C VAL A 234 9.89 20.76 -8.12
N GLY A 235 10.78 21.10 -7.20
CA GLY A 235 11.32 20.19 -6.19
C GLY A 235 12.68 19.59 -6.53
N ASP A 236 13.28 19.91 -7.69
CA ASP A 236 14.69 19.58 -7.95
C ASP A 236 15.59 20.37 -6.98
N PRO A 237 16.48 19.72 -6.21
CA PRO A 237 17.47 20.38 -5.35
C PRO A 237 18.33 21.44 -6.02
N LYS A 238 18.46 21.40 -7.35
CA LYS A 238 19.19 22.39 -8.17
C LYS A 238 18.28 23.32 -8.97
N GLY A 239 16.96 23.11 -8.92
CA GLY A 239 15.96 23.85 -9.70
C GLY A 239 15.03 24.69 -8.81
N GLU A 240 13.82 24.92 -9.31
CA GLU A 240 12.76 25.60 -8.57
C GLU A 240 12.30 24.76 -7.38
N LEU A 241 12.20 25.38 -6.21
CA LEU A 241 11.72 24.72 -4.99
C LEU A 241 10.20 24.91 -4.85
N PRO A 242 9.50 24.02 -4.12
CA PRO A 242 8.06 24.14 -3.98
C PRO A 242 7.68 25.37 -3.14
N SER A 243 6.44 25.83 -3.29
CA SER A 243 5.91 27.04 -2.65
C SER A 243 6.03 27.03 -1.13
N MET A 244 6.22 28.20 -0.52
CA MET A 244 6.11 28.38 0.95
C MET A 244 4.67 28.70 1.38
N ASP A 245 3.75 28.88 0.43
CA ASP A 245 2.32 28.91 0.73
C ASP A 245 1.85 27.50 1.15
N PRO A 246 1.18 27.33 2.30
CA PRO A 246 0.79 26.01 2.81
C PRO A 246 -0.14 25.22 1.88
N GLY A 247 -1.11 25.88 1.25
CA GLY A 247 -2.07 25.25 0.35
C GLY A 247 -1.39 24.73 -0.92
N GLU A 248 -0.64 25.60 -1.59
CA GLU A 248 0.15 25.23 -2.78
C GLU A 248 1.24 24.20 -2.47
N ARG A 249 1.83 24.26 -1.26
CA ARG A 249 2.76 23.25 -0.75
C ARG A 249 2.10 21.88 -0.67
N LEU A 250 0.97 21.78 0.02
CA LEU A 250 0.24 20.52 0.18
C LEU A 250 -0.20 19.95 -1.18
N LYS A 251 -0.77 20.80 -2.04
CA LYS A 251 -1.17 20.44 -3.40
C LYS A 251 0.01 19.89 -4.21
N TRP A 252 1.18 20.51 -4.10
CA TRP A 252 2.39 20.01 -4.74
C TRP A 252 2.82 18.65 -4.19
N ILE A 253 2.84 18.45 -2.86
CA ILE A 253 3.23 17.16 -2.23
C ILE A 253 2.32 16.03 -2.73
N LEU A 254 1.00 16.22 -2.63
CA LEU A 254 0.00 15.23 -3.00
C LEU A 254 0.05 14.92 -4.50
N GLY A 255 0.06 15.95 -5.34
CA GLY A 255 0.06 15.78 -6.79
C GLY A 255 1.36 15.22 -7.35
N HIS A 256 2.52 15.69 -6.88
CA HIS A 256 3.81 15.38 -7.53
C HIS A 256 4.59 14.27 -6.86
N THR A 257 4.32 13.97 -5.58
CA THR A 257 5.12 13.01 -4.81
C THR A 257 4.31 11.83 -4.27
N MET A 258 2.98 11.95 -4.18
CA MET A 258 2.10 10.89 -3.66
C MET A 258 1.10 10.36 -4.71
N GLY A 259 1.11 10.92 -5.93
CA GLY A 259 0.27 10.45 -7.04
C GLY A 259 -1.23 10.63 -6.77
N SER A 260 -1.61 11.70 -6.07
CA SER A 260 -2.98 11.98 -5.65
C SER A 260 -3.31 13.48 -5.82
N PRO A 261 -3.34 13.99 -7.06
CA PRO A 261 -3.46 15.43 -7.34
C PRO A 261 -4.73 16.08 -6.80
N ASP A 262 -5.82 15.33 -6.71
CA ASP A 262 -7.13 15.85 -6.28
C ASP A 262 -7.38 15.67 -4.76
N ALA A 263 -6.47 15.02 -4.04
CA ALA A 263 -6.62 14.67 -2.62
C ALA A 263 -6.84 15.87 -1.69
N MET A 264 -6.32 17.06 -2.06
CA MET A 264 -6.57 18.28 -1.30
C MET A 264 -8.03 18.75 -1.42
N GLU A 265 -8.58 18.71 -2.64
CA GLU A 265 -9.96 19.14 -2.89
C GLU A 265 -10.96 18.12 -2.36
N HIS A 266 -10.63 16.84 -2.49
CA HIS A 266 -11.31 15.74 -1.83
C HIS A 266 -11.42 15.94 -0.31
N ARG A 267 -10.31 16.24 0.37
CA ARG A 267 -10.35 16.56 1.80
C ARG A 267 -11.20 17.80 2.10
N ARG A 268 -11.19 18.82 1.24
CA ARG A 268 -12.05 20.00 1.40
C ARG A 268 -13.53 19.63 1.40
N GLN A 269 -13.94 18.78 0.46
CA GLN A 269 -15.30 18.28 0.35
C GLN A 269 -15.68 17.44 1.56
N GLU A 270 -14.80 16.56 2.03
CA GLU A 270 -15.01 15.77 3.25
C GLU A 270 -15.20 16.66 4.49
N LEU A 271 -14.35 17.67 4.68
CA LEU A 271 -14.48 18.60 5.80
C LEU A 271 -15.78 19.41 5.74
N ALA A 272 -16.19 19.84 4.56
CA ALA A 272 -17.47 20.53 4.37
C ALA A 272 -18.66 19.60 4.66
N TRP A 273 -18.57 18.34 4.20
CA TRP A 273 -19.55 17.30 4.49
C TRP A 273 -19.67 17.07 5.99
N GLU A 274 -18.57 16.85 6.72
CA GLU A 274 -18.60 16.68 8.18
C GLU A 274 -19.16 17.91 8.91
N ALA A 275 -18.74 19.11 8.52
CA ALA A 275 -19.24 20.35 9.13
C ALA A 275 -20.77 20.48 8.97
N SER A 276 -21.33 20.06 7.83
CA SER A 276 -22.77 20.13 7.58
C SER A 276 -23.60 19.29 8.55
N PHE A 277 -23.08 18.14 9.01
CA PHE A 277 -23.75 17.32 10.03
C PHE A 277 -23.81 18.00 11.39
N PHE A 278 -22.83 18.86 11.72
CA PHE A 278 -22.72 19.45 13.05
C PHE A 278 -23.42 20.79 13.18
N SER A 279 -23.41 21.62 12.13
CA SER A 279 -23.93 22.98 12.22
C SER A 279 -25.37 23.14 11.71
N ASN A 280 -25.99 22.06 11.19
CA ASN A 280 -27.25 22.10 10.42
C ASN A 280 -27.18 23.12 9.25
N THR A 281 -25.98 23.52 8.83
CA THR A 281 -25.76 24.46 7.73
C THR A 281 -25.77 23.67 6.43
N PRO A 282 -26.50 24.11 5.39
CA PRO A 282 -26.46 23.48 4.09
C PRO A 282 -25.02 23.38 3.56
N LEU A 283 -24.65 22.23 2.98
CA LEU A 283 -23.31 22.00 2.43
C LEU A 283 -22.85 23.11 1.47
N SER A 284 -23.77 23.68 0.69
CA SER A 284 -23.48 24.77 -0.26
C SER A 284 -23.04 26.09 0.38
N GLU A 285 -23.28 26.27 1.68
CA GLU A 285 -22.91 27.48 2.42
C GLU A 285 -21.59 27.33 3.18
N ILE A 286 -21.09 26.09 3.33
CA ILE A 286 -19.87 25.80 4.07
C ILE A 286 -18.67 26.01 3.14
N LYS A 287 -17.81 26.96 3.53
CA LYS A 287 -16.57 27.24 2.82
C LYS A 287 -15.40 26.80 3.68
N ILE A 288 -14.65 25.83 3.19
CA ILE A 288 -13.41 25.37 3.81
C ILE A 288 -12.25 26.02 3.05
N SER A 289 -11.37 26.70 3.77
CA SER A 289 -10.16 27.36 3.28
C SER A 289 -8.99 26.38 3.10
N ASP A 290 -7.96 26.78 2.36
CA ASP A 290 -6.74 25.97 2.19
C ASP A 290 -6.04 25.71 3.53
N ASP A 291 -5.98 26.71 4.41
CA ASP A 291 -5.43 26.59 5.75
C ASP A 291 -6.15 25.52 6.58
N GLU A 292 -7.48 25.43 6.49
CA GLU A 292 -8.26 24.40 7.18
C GLU A 292 -7.96 22.99 6.64
N VAL A 293 -7.76 22.85 5.32
CA VAL A 293 -7.36 21.57 4.73
C VAL A 293 -5.94 21.18 5.16
N VAL A 294 -4.98 22.10 5.11
CA VAL A 294 -3.60 21.83 5.54
C VAL A 294 -3.57 21.45 7.02
N ARG A 295 -4.30 22.18 7.85
CA ARG A 295 -4.45 21.86 9.27
C ARG A 295 -5.04 20.47 9.49
N SER A 296 -6.08 20.09 8.75
CA SER A 296 -6.64 18.73 8.80
C SER A 296 -5.59 17.66 8.49
N TYR A 297 -4.73 17.87 7.48
CA TYR A 297 -3.62 16.95 7.19
C TYR A 297 -2.57 16.94 8.30
N GLN A 298 -2.22 18.11 8.86
CA GLN A 298 -1.26 18.19 9.96
C GLN A 298 -1.76 17.44 11.20
N GLU A 299 -3.04 17.63 11.54
CA GLU A 299 -3.68 16.93 12.66
C GLU A 299 -3.79 15.44 12.40
N SER A 300 -4.33 15.03 11.25
CA SER A 300 -4.56 13.61 10.98
C SER A 300 -3.24 12.85 10.92
N CYS A 301 -2.20 13.40 10.29
CA CYS A 301 -0.86 12.83 10.17
C CYS A 301 0.00 13.00 11.43
N HIS A 302 -0.47 13.69 12.46
CA HIS A 302 0.23 13.76 13.74
C HIS A 302 0.28 12.36 14.40
N PRO A 303 1.31 12.02 15.20
CA PRO A 303 1.35 10.82 16.05
C PRO A 303 0.14 10.55 16.97
N ARG A 304 -0.71 11.56 17.16
CA ARG A 304 -1.94 11.51 17.98
C ARG A 304 -3.21 11.57 17.12
N GLY A 305 -3.08 11.85 15.83
CA GLY A 305 -4.19 11.91 14.88
C GLY A 305 -4.58 10.55 14.33
N GLU A 306 -5.63 10.53 13.53
CA GLU A 306 -6.21 9.31 12.97
C GLU A 306 -5.18 8.47 12.17
N MET A 307 -4.35 9.11 11.34
CA MET A 307 -3.28 8.44 10.62
C MET A 307 -2.19 7.94 11.57
N GLY A 308 -1.77 8.76 12.54
CA GLY A 308 -0.73 8.37 13.48
C GLY A 308 -1.14 7.15 14.30
N LEU A 309 -2.41 7.08 14.70
CA LEU A 309 -2.98 5.92 15.37
C LEU A 309 -3.10 4.71 14.44
N PHE A 310 -3.47 4.91 13.17
CA PHE A 310 -3.45 3.84 12.17
C PHE A 310 -2.05 3.23 12.03
N LEU A 311 -1.04 4.08 11.79
CA LEU A 311 0.36 3.67 11.65
C LEU A 311 0.85 2.92 12.90
N TRP A 312 0.52 3.42 14.09
CA TRP A 312 0.92 2.83 15.36
C TRP A 312 0.44 1.39 15.57
N HIS A 313 -0.71 1.04 15.01
CA HIS A 313 -1.32 -0.28 15.18
C HIS A 313 -1.08 -1.24 14.01
N ALA A 314 -0.49 -0.75 12.92
CA ALA A 314 -0.27 -1.51 11.71
C ALA A 314 1.10 -2.22 11.72
N LEU A 315 1.20 -3.26 10.91
CA LEU A 315 2.34 -4.16 10.78
C LEU A 315 2.91 -4.06 9.36
N LEU A 316 4.19 -4.39 9.17
CA LEU A 316 4.73 -4.58 7.81
C LEU A 316 4.36 -5.94 7.24
N ALA A 317 4.23 -6.95 8.12
CA ALA A 317 3.76 -8.29 7.78
C ALA A 317 2.87 -8.80 8.91
N ALA A 318 1.61 -9.12 8.60
CA ALA A 318 0.71 -9.76 9.56
C ALA A 318 0.61 -11.26 9.26
N ARG A 319 0.54 -12.08 10.31
CA ARG A 319 0.34 -13.53 10.18
C ARG A 319 -0.89 -13.95 10.98
N VAL A 320 -1.76 -14.75 10.39
CA VAL A 320 -2.86 -15.42 11.09
C VAL A 320 -2.84 -16.88 10.67
N GLY A 321 -2.40 -17.77 11.57
CA GLY A 321 -2.28 -19.18 11.27
C GLY A 321 -1.29 -19.46 10.11
N PRO A 322 -1.70 -20.19 9.05
CA PRO A 322 -0.91 -20.44 7.85
C PRO A 322 -1.03 -19.31 6.80
N VAL A 323 -1.59 -18.16 7.14
CA VAL A 323 -1.80 -17.04 6.19
C VAL A 323 -0.87 -15.87 6.52
N LEU A 324 -0.18 -15.38 5.49
CA LEU A 324 0.66 -14.19 5.53
C LEU A 324 -0.02 -13.05 4.76
N PHE A 325 -0.04 -11.87 5.37
CA PHE A 325 -0.53 -10.64 4.77
C PHE A 325 0.63 -9.64 4.68
N VAL A 326 0.92 -9.19 3.47
CA VAL A 326 1.91 -8.16 3.16
C VAL A 326 1.31 -7.23 2.12
N HIS A 327 1.66 -5.94 2.09
CA HIS A 327 0.99 -5.03 1.16
C HIS A 327 1.40 -5.26 -0.31
N GLY A 328 2.67 -5.58 -0.59
CA GLY A 328 3.22 -5.68 -1.95
C GLY A 328 3.58 -7.09 -2.42
N SER A 329 4.73 -7.63 -2.00
CA SER A 329 5.09 -9.04 -2.24
C SER A 329 6.28 -9.44 -1.37
N LEU A 330 6.85 -10.62 -1.58
CA LEU A 330 8.13 -10.98 -0.95
C LEU A 330 9.24 -9.99 -1.37
N PRO A 331 10.29 -9.78 -0.56
CA PRO A 331 11.35 -8.79 -0.82
C PRO A 331 12.35 -9.26 -1.91
N LEU A 332 11.83 -9.87 -2.98
CA LEU A 332 12.58 -10.41 -4.11
C LEU A 332 12.78 -9.33 -5.17
N THR A 333 14.02 -8.93 -5.38
CA THR A 333 14.41 -8.08 -6.51
C THR A 333 15.33 -8.87 -7.44
N THR A 334 15.45 -8.41 -8.69
CA THR A 334 16.36 -9.03 -9.67
C THR A 334 17.79 -9.12 -9.13
N GLU A 335 18.30 -8.03 -8.56
CA GLU A 335 19.66 -7.99 -7.98
C GLU A 335 19.82 -8.98 -6.81
N VAL A 336 18.82 -9.09 -5.94
CA VAL A 336 18.83 -10.03 -4.81
C VAL A 336 18.90 -11.48 -5.31
N MET A 337 18.09 -11.85 -6.30
CA MET A 337 18.08 -13.21 -6.85
C MET A 337 19.35 -13.53 -7.64
N GLU A 338 19.88 -12.57 -8.40
CA GLU A 338 21.14 -12.74 -9.14
C GLU A 338 22.33 -12.95 -8.19
N ASN A 339 22.39 -12.20 -7.08
CA ASN A 339 23.44 -12.38 -6.07
C ASN A 339 23.39 -13.77 -5.43
N ALA A 340 22.20 -14.23 -5.00
CA ALA A 340 22.04 -15.56 -4.42
C ALA A 340 22.44 -16.68 -5.40
N LYS A 341 22.10 -16.52 -6.68
CA LYS A 341 22.49 -17.45 -7.75
C LYS A 341 24.00 -17.53 -7.93
N ASN A 342 24.69 -16.38 -7.94
CA ASN A 342 26.14 -16.31 -8.07
C ASN A 342 26.86 -16.98 -6.89
N GLU A 343 26.28 -16.92 -5.70
CA GLU A 343 26.81 -17.53 -4.47
C GLU A 343 26.43 -19.01 -4.33
N SER A 344 25.62 -19.55 -5.25
CA SER A 344 25.16 -20.95 -5.22
C SER A 344 24.50 -21.38 -3.89
N ARG A 345 23.84 -20.44 -3.21
CA ARG A 345 23.10 -20.67 -1.95
C ARG A 345 21.62 -20.37 -2.11
N SER A 346 20.79 -20.88 -1.20
CA SER A 346 19.42 -20.40 -1.13
C SER A 346 19.42 -18.96 -0.60
N LEU A 347 18.54 -18.15 -1.16
CA LEU A 347 18.26 -16.82 -0.65
C LEU A 347 17.73 -16.86 0.80
N TRP A 348 16.99 -17.91 1.15
CA TRP A 348 16.34 -18.04 2.47
C TRP A 348 17.27 -18.63 3.55
N ASP A 349 18.52 -18.94 3.20
CA ASP A 349 19.55 -19.31 4.19
C ASP A 349 20.10 -18.08 4.94
N ASP A 350 19.96 -16.87 4.35
CA ASP A 350 20.47 -15.61 4.89
C ASP A 350 19.48 -14.48 4.60
N LEU A 351 18.69 -14.09 5.61
CA LEU A 351 17.60 -13.12 5.45
C LEU A 351 18.06 -11.65 5.50
N THR A 352 19.37 -11.38 5.50
CA THR A 352 19.90 -10.00 5.49
C THR A 352 19.44 -9.19 4.28
N PHE A 353 19.21 -9.83 3.13
CA PHE A 353 18.69 -9.14 1.93
C PHE A 353 17.30 -8.51 2.17
N ALA A 354 16.52 -9.10 3.08
CA ALA A 354 15.17 -8.68 3.44
C ALA A 354 15.16 -7.71 4.63
N LEU A 355 16.34 -7.32 5.13
CA LEU A 355 16.56 -6.38 6.23
C LEU A 355 17.48 -5.24 5.78
N PRO A 356 17.13 -4.49 4.71
CA PRO A 356 18.04 -3.55 4.05
C PRO A 356 18.48 -2.35 4.90
N TRP A 357 17.88 -2.15 6.08
CA TRP A 357 18.26 -1.11 7.04
C TRP A 357 19.44 -1.51 7.95
N LEU A 358 19.84 -2.79 7.96
CA LEU A 358 21.00 -3.21 8.73
C LEU A 358 22.28 -2.65 8.11
N GLU A 359 23.08 -1.93 8.91
CA GLU A 359 24.37 -1.41 8.45
C GLU A 359 25.28 -2.58 8.06
N LYS A 360 25.75 -2.60 6.80
CA LYS A 360 26.85 -3.50 6.42
C LYS A 360 28.07 -3.11 7.23
N THR A 361 28.51 -3.98 8.14
CA THR A 361 29.69 -3.68 8.95
C THR A 361 30.92 -3.57 8.02
N LYS A 362 31.84 -2.64 8.32
CA LYS A 362 33.05 -2.42 7.53
C LYS A 362 33.99 -3.63 7.46
N GLU A 363 33.78 -4.62 8.33
CA GLU A 363 34.62 -5.82 8.42
C GLU A 363 34.15 -6.95 7.49
N GLY A 364 33.08 -6.76 6.70
CA GLY A 364 32.62 -7.76 5.73
C GLY A 364 32.04 -9.03 6.35
N ASN A 365 32.05 -9.14 7.68
CA ASN A 365 31.23 -10.10 8.41
C ASN A 365 29.83 -9.51 8.53
N ASP A 366 29.05 -9.64 7.45
CA ASP A 366 27.60 -9.63 7.57
C ASP A 366 27.28 -10.62 8.68
N HIS A 367 26.63 -10.15 9.74
CA HIS A 367 26.07 -11.07 10.72
C HIS A 367 25.05 -11.86 9.91
N GLN A 368 25.37 -13.08 9.49
CA GLN A 368 24.37 -13.94 8.88
C GLN A 368 23.21 -13.97 9.87
N VAL A 369 22.11 -13.37 9.47
CA VAL A 369 20.93 -13.35 10.30
C VAL A 369 20.26 -14.69 10.04
N THR A 370 20.78 -15.74 10.68
CA THR A 370 20.21 -17.08 10.67
C THR A 370 18.98 -17.08 11.56
N ILE A 371 17.92 -16.45 11.08
CA ILE A 371 16.61 -16.44 11.71
C ILE A 371 15.64 -17.24 10.84
N SER A 372 14.61 -17.80 11.44
CA SER A 372 13.53 -18.41 10.65
C SER A 372 12.74 -17.34 9.90
N ILE A 373 11.94 -17.75 8.91
CA ILE A 373 11.02 -16.85 8.20
C ILE A 373 10.06 -16.16 9.18
N GLU A 374 9.63 -16.86 10.22
CA GLU A 374 8.79 -16.32 11.29
C GLU A 374 9.49 -15.23 12.08
N GLN A 375 10.72 -15.49 12.51
CA GLN A 375 11.54 -14.51 13.21
C GLN A 375 11.86 -13.29 12.34
N TRP A 376 11.93 -13.45 11.00
CA TRP A 376 12.06 -12.32 10.07
C TRP A 376 10.83 -11.42 10.04
N MET A 377 9.62 -12.00 10.09
CA MET A 377 8.38 -11.22 10.18
C MET A 377 8.34 -10.42 11.50
N ASP A 378 8.79 -11.02 12.61
CA ASP A 378 8.91 -10.33 13.89
C ASP A 378 9.93 -9.18 13.83
N ALA A 379 11.08 -9.41 13.19
CA ALA A 379 12.10 -8.39 12.99
C ALA A 379 11.60 -7.22 12.13
N LEU A 380 10.80 -7.48 11.09
CA LEU A 380 10.15 -6.45 10.29
C LEU A 380 9.21 -5.59 11.14
N ASN A 381 8.34 -6.23 11.92
CA ASN A 381 7.36 -5.51 12.73
C ASN A 381 8.03 -4.74 13.88
N GLN A 382 9.09 -5.28 14.47
CA GLN A 382 9.89 -4.57 15.46
C GLN A 382 10.59 -3.36 14.85
N PHE A 383 11.18 -3.50 13.65
CA PHE A 383 11.75 -2.38 12.90
C PHE A 383 10.72 -1.27 12.66
N CYS A 384 9.50 -1.63 12.24
CA CYS A 384 8.41 -0.69 12.04
C CYS A 384 8.08 0.06 13.34
N HIS A 385 7.85 -0.69 14.42
CA HIS A 385 7.53 -0.13 15.74
C HIS A 385 8.62 0.83 16.24
N ASP A 386 9.89 0.43 16.18
CA ASP A 386 11.02 1.25 16.62
C ASP A 386 11.12 2.56 15.83
N ASN A 387 10.86 2.53 14.52
CA ASN A 387 10.84 3.74 13.70
C ASN A 387 9.65 4.64 14.06
N LEU A 388 8.46 4.07 14.28
CA LEU A 388 7.29 4.84 14.69
C LEU A 388 7.51 5.50 16.06
N GLU A 389 8.05 4.79 17.04
CA GLU A 389 8.44 5.36 18.34
C GLU A 389 9.40 6.55 18.20
N ARG A 390 10.46 6.37 17.40
CA ARG A 390 11.41 7.45 17.10
C ARG A 390 10.74 8.63 16.42
N TRP A 391 9.76 8.39 15.55
CA TRP A 391 8.96 9.43 14.92
C TRP A 391 8.15 10.21 15.95
N ARG A 392 7.39 9.54 16.84
CA ARG A 392 6.62 10.23 17.90
C ARG A 392 7.52 11.09 18.77
N HIS A 393 8.68 10.56 19.18
CA HIS A 393 9.66 11.31 19.97
C HIS A 393 10.23 12.52 19.24
N ASP A 394 10.54 12.39 17.95
CA ASP A 394 11.03 13.50 17.14
C ASP A 394 9.98 14.60 16.99
N ILE A 395 8.72 14.23 16.73
CA ILE A 395 7.61 15.19 16.65
C ILE A 395 7.40 15.91 17.99
N ALA A 396 7.41 15.19 19.12
CA ALA A 396 7.30 15.80 20.44
C ALA A 396 8.45 16.80 20.73
N LYS A 397 9.68 16.50 20.28
CA LYS A 397 10.80 17.45 20.36
C LYS A 397 10.59 18.68 19.50
N LEU A 398 10.04 18.53 18.29
CA LEU A 398 9.72 19.65 17.41
C LEU A 398 8.65 20.55 18.03
N GLU A 399 7.59 19.97 18.59
CA GLU A 399 6.54 20.70 19.30
C GLU A 399 7.11 21.49 20.49
N LYS A 400 7.94 20.85 21.32
CA LYS A 400 8.61 21.50 22.45
C LYS A 400 9.53 22.65 22.00
N SER A 401 10.36 22.41 20.98
CA SER A 401 11.29 23.42 20.47
C SER A 401 10.55 24.62 19.88
N ARG A 402 9.41 24.38 19.21
CA ARG A 402 8.53 25.44 18.74
C ARG A 402 7.99 26.25 19.92
N HIS A 403 7.43 25.60 20.93
CA HIS A 403 6.87 26.27 22.10
C HIS A 403 7.90 27.18 22.79
N GLU A 404 9.11 26.67 23.03
CA GLU A 404 10.21 27.43 23.65
C GLU A 404 10.68 28.65 22.84
N LEU A 405 10.59 28.61 21.51
CA LEU A 405 10.90 29.76 20.65
C LEU A 405 9.75 30.76 20.61
N GLU A 406 8.51 30.28 20.58
CA GLU A 406 7.32 31.13 20.60
C GLU A 406 7.19 31.91 21.90
N GLU A 407 7.52 31.32 23.05
CA GLU A 407 7.62 32.02 24.33
C GLU A 407 8.64 33.17 24.31
N LYS A 408 9.66 33.06 23.45
CA LYS A 408 10.68 34.10 23.22
C LYS A 408 10.27 35.10 22.13
N GLY A 409 9.07 34.98 21.56
CA GLY A 409 8.60 35.79 20.44
C GLY A 409 9.34 35.52 19.12
N ILE A 410 9.98 34.36 19.00
CA ILE A 410 10.74 33.94 17.81
C ILE A 410 9.89 32.92 17.06
N ASP A 411 9.68 33.15 15.77
CA ASP A 411 9.02 32.14 14.92
C ASP A 411 9.99 30.97 14.67
N TYR A 412 9.55 29.76 15.02
CA TYR A 412 10.30 28.52 14.82
C TYR A 412 10.76 28.33 13.36
N TYR A 413 9.90 28.65 12.39
CA TYR A 413 10.20 28.47 10.98
C TYR A 413 11.18 29.53 10.44
N ASP A 414 11.26 30.71 11.07
CA ASP A 414 12.25 31.74 10.72
C ASP A 414 13.67 31.33 11.18
N VAL A 415 13.77 30.54 12.25
CA VAL A 415 15.06 30.02 12.77
C VAL A 415 15.55 28.81 11.97
N GLN A 416 14.65 28.08 11.32
CA GLN A 416 15.01 26.89 10.56
C GLN A 416 15.87 27.24 9.34
N THR A 417 17.19 27.14 9.50
CA THR A 417 18.11 27.43 8.40
C THR A 417 17.98 26.39 7.28
N LYS A 418 18.27 26.81 6.04
CA LYS A 418 18.37 25.90 4.88
C LYS A 418 19.29 24.71 5.15
N GLN A 419 20.35 24.91 5.93
CA GLN A 419 21.31 23.86 6.27
C GLN A 419 20.75 22.86 7.30
N SER A 420 19.94 23.34 8.25
CA SER A 420 19.23 22.47 9.20
C SER A 420 18.22 21.58 8.46
N ALA A 421 17.38 22.18 7.62
CA ALA A 421 16.36 21.47 6.84
C ALA A 421 16.95 20.35 5.95
N LYS A 422 18.10 20.59 5.32
CA LYS A 422 18.82 19.57 4.52
C LYS A 422 19.27 18.35 5.34
N LYS A 423 19.43 18.50 6.65
CA LYS A 423 19.79 17.39 7.55
C LYS A 423 18.56 16.65 8.09
N SER A 424 17.44 17.35 8.25
CA SER A 424 16.23 16.84 8.92
C SER A 424 15.15 16.29 7.98
N ILE A 425 15.13 16.65 6.69
CA ILE A 425 14.10 16.19 5.75
C ILE A 425 14.61 14.96 5.00
N TRP A 426 13.94 13.82 5.20
CA TRP A 426 14.32 12.57 4.54
C TRP A 426 14.22 12.69 3.02
N ALA A 427 13.17 13.32 2.50
CA ALA A 427 12.91 13.42 1.06
C ALA A 427 14.10 14.03 0.26
N TYR A 428 14.93 14.85 0.91
CA TYR A 428 16.13 15.44 0.33
C TYR A 428 17.36 14.53 0.36
N ARG A 429 17.45 13.65 1.35
CA ARG A 429 18.58 12.73 1.53
C ARG A 429 18.32 11.40 0.83
N GLY A 430 17.17 10.80 1.12
CA GLY A 430 16.81 9.43 0.78
C GLY A 430 17.74 8.41 1.44
N GLY A 431 17.45 7.13 1.24
CA GLY A 431 18.28 6.02 1.68
C GLY A 431 18.12 5.66 3.16
N TYR A 432 18.61 4.47 3.51
CA TYR A 432 18.71 3.98 4.88
C TYR A 432 19.86 4.66 5.63
N GLY A 433 19.73 4.85 6.94
CA GLY A 433 20.70 5.53 7.81
C GLY A 433 20.87 7.02 7.50
N ASN A 434 20.03 7.57 6.63
CA ASN A 434 20.17 8.90 6.05
C ASN A 434 18.96 9.78 6.34
N GLY A 435 18.90 10.34 7.54
CA GLY A 435 17.82 11.23 7.92
C GLY A 435 17.63 11.28 9.43
N PRO A 436 16.48 11.79 9.89
CA PRO A 436 16.07 11.59 11.26
C PRO A 436 15.84 10.10 11.57
N PRO A 437 15.88 9.69 12.84
CA PRO A 437 16.04 8.28 13.23
C PRO A 437 14.92 7.31 12.79
N TYR A 438 13.80 7.83 12.30
CA TYR A 438 12.64 7.07 11.81
C TYR A 438 12.54 6.99 10.28
N SER A 439 13.47 7.63 9.56
CA SER A 439 13.38 7.79 8.12
C SER A 439 13.62 6.49 7.33
N ASP A 440 14.17 5.48 8.00
CA ASP A 440 14.41 4.17 7.40
C ASP A 440 13.10 3.47 7.06
N LEU A 441 12.06 3.64 7.89
CA LEU A 441 10.72 3.14 7.57
C LEU A 441 10.15 3.84 6.33
N ILE A 442 10.37 5.15 6.17
CA ILE A 442 9.96 5.88 4.97
C ILE A 442 10.67 5.30 3.75
N GLN A 443 11.99 5.09 3.82
CA GLN A 443 12.73 4.44 2.74
C GLN A 443 12.23 3.02 2.46
N TYR A 444 11.88 2.23 3.48
CA TYR A 444 11.33 0.89 3.33
C TYR A 444 9.98 0.88 2.59
N GLY A 445 9.16 1.92 2.75
CA GLY A 445 7.92 2.12 1.99
C GLY A 445 8.11 2.56 0.54
N MET A 446 9.35 2.77 0.07
CA MET A 446 9.64 3.18 -1.32
C MET A 446 10.07 1.99 -2.17
N GLY A 447 9.68 2.00 -3.45
CA GLY A 447 10.14 1.00 -4.43
C GLY A 447 11.59 1.13 -4.87
N MET A 448 12.19 2.30 -4.66
CA MET A 448 13.56 2.59 -5.11
C MET A 448 14.39 3.19 -3.98
N THR A 449 15.66 2.82 -3.94
CA THR A 449 16.67 3.43 -3.07
C THR A 449 17.24 4.70 -3.71
N SER A 450 17.93 5.53 -2.91
CA SER A 450 18.48 6.82 -3.37
C SER A 450 19.54 6.70 -4.47
N ASP A 451 20.14 5.53 -4.65
CA ASP A 451 21.08 5.21 -5.73
C ASP A 451 20.38 4.67 -7.00
N GLY A 452 19.05 4.60 -7.00
CA GLY A 452 18.26 4.19 -8.16
C GLY A 452 18.14 2.67 -8.34
N LYS A 453 18.44 1.87 -7.31
CA LYS A 453 18.16 0.43 -7.30
C LYS A 453 16.75 0.14 -6.80
N LYS A 454 16.22 -1.05 -7.11
CA LYS A 454 14.96 -1.53 -6.52
C LYS A 454 15.19 -1.87 -5.05
N ASN A 455 14.26 -1.44 -4.21
CA ASN A 455 14.33 -1.68 -2.78
C ASN A 455 13.75 -3.08 -2.45
N PRO A 456 14.48 -3.96 -1.73
CA PRO A 456 13.94 -5.24 -1.28
C PRO A 456 12.99 -5.03 -0.09
N THR A 457 11.73 -4.74 -0.39
CA THR A 457 10.68 -4.44 0.60
C THR A 457 9.44 -5.29 0.39
N VAL A 458 8.72 -5.58 1.47
CA VAL A 458 7.41 -6.23 1.39
C VAL A 458 6.26 -5.28 1.03
N VAL A 459 6.53 -3.98 0.96
CA VAL A 459 5.51 -2.95 0.76
C VAL A 459 5.30 -2.64 -0.72
N TYR A 460 6.39 -2.48 -1.49
CA TYR A 460 6.32 -1.94 -2.86
C TYR A 460 6.63 -2.97 -3.96
N ASN A 461 7.09 -4.16 -3.60
CA ASN A 461 7.29 -5.21 -4.59
C ASN A 461 5.94 -5.76 -5.11
N SER A 462 5.97 -6.57 -6.16
CA SER A 462 4.76 -7.10 -6.78
C SER A 462 4.96 -8.51 -7.31
N PHE A 463 3.93 -9.34 -7.17
CA PHE A 463 3.82 -10.65 -7.84
C PHE A 463 3.30 -10.55 -9.29
N THR A 464 2.80 -9.38 -9.67
CA THR A 464 2.20 -9.07 -10.97
C THR A 464 2.98 -7.95 -11.67
N PRO A 465 4.28 -8.14 -11.98
CA PRO A 465 5.04 -7.14 -12.71
C PRO A 465 4.32 -6.83 -14.03
N GLU A 466 4.20 -5.54 -14.35
CA GLU A 466 3.51 -5.06 -15.57
C GLU A 466 2.00 -5.39 -15.63
N GLY A 467 1.39 -5.74 -14.49
CA GLY A 467 -0.04 -6.02 -14.41
C GLY A 467 -0.42 -7.48 -14.69
N MET A 468 0.56 -8.36 -14.91
CA MET A 468 0.33 -9.80 -15.16
C MET A 468 1.04 -10.69 -14.13
N PRO A 469 0.36 -11.73 -13.60
CA PRO A 469 1.01 -12.73 -12.76
C PRO A 469 2.19 -13.44 -13.43
N ASN A 470 3.24 -13.70 -12.66
CA ASN A 470 4.25 -14.68 -13.05
C ASN A 470 3.65 -16.09 -12.98
N SER A 471 4.00 -16.96 -13.94
CA SER A 471 3.67 -18.39 -13.84
C SER A 471 4.65 -19.10 -12.92
N PHE A 472 4.14 -19.84 -11.93
CA PHE A 472 4.96 -20.59 -10.98
C PHE A 472 5.05 -22.06 -11.37
N LEU A 473 4.13 -22.56 -12.18
CA LEU A 473 4.14 -23.94 -12.63
C LEU A 473 4.88 -24.08 -13.97
N PRO A 474 5.67 -25.15 -14.13
CA PRO A 474 6.34 -25.43 -15.40
C PRO A 474 5.27 -25.71 -16.46
N ALA A 475 5.44 -25.10 -17.65
CA ALA A 475 4.56 -25.39 -18.77
C ALA A 475 4.80 -26.83 -19.25
N GLU A 476 3.80 -27.71 -19.14
CA GLU A 476 3.92 -29.13 -19.52
C GLU A 476 4.34 -29.35 -20.98
N LYS A 477 4.17 -28.34 -21.85
CA LYS A 477 4.37 -28.44 -23.31
C LYS A 477 5.33 -27.41 -23.92
N ARG A 478 6.00 -26.55 -23.14
CA ARG A 478 6.93 -25.54 -23.71
C ARG A 478 8.39 -25.96 -23.62
N GLU A 479 9.15 -25.62 -24.66
CA GLU A 479 10.60 -25.84 -24.73
C GLU A 479 11.38 -25.03 -23.68
N GLU A 480 10.79 -23.95 -23.14
CA GLU A 480 11.29 -23.21 -21.98
C GLU A 480 11.10 -24.02 -20.69
N LYS A 481 12.05 -24.92 -20.44
CA LYS A 481 12.10 -25.77 -19.24
C LYS A 481 12.47 -25.04 -17.95
N THR A 482 12.86 -23.77 -18.01
CA THR A 482 13.41 -23.07 -16.84
C THR A 482 12.34 -22.26 -16.14
N GLU A 483 11.94 -22.73 -14.97
CA GLU A 483 11.18 -21.98 -13.99
C GLU A 483 11.82 -20.60 -13.71
N SER A 484 11.00 -19.56 -13.53
CA SER A 484 11.49 -18.21 -13.20
C SER A 484 12.15 -18.18 -11.82
N ASP A 485 13.18 -17.35 -11.64
CA ASP A 485 13.88 -17.23 -10.36
C ASP A 485 12.92 -16.78 -9.23
N VAL A 486 11.94 -15.93 -9.53
CA VAL A 486 10.88 -15.51 -8.59
C VAL A 486 10.03 -16.71 -8.15
N ALA A 487 9.63 -17.56 -9.10
CA ALA A 487 8.82 -18.74 -8.80
C ALA A 487 9.57 -19.72 -7.92
N LYS A 488 10.82 -20.01 -8.27
CA LYS A 488 11.70 -20.88 -7.47
C LYS A 488 11.88 -20.36 -6.05
N CYS A 489 12.22 -19.08 -5.88
CA CYS A 489 12.43 -18.48 -4.57
C CYS A 489 11.14 -18.47 -3.75
N THR A 490 9.99 -18.23 -4.36
CA THR A 490 8.71 -18.22 -3.65
C THR A 490 8.27 -19.63 -3.23
N ARG A 491 8.44 -20.66 -4.08
CA ARG A 491 8.15 -22.04 -3.67
C ARG A 491 9.04 -22.46 -2.51
N GLU A 492 10.31 -22.06 -2.54
CA GLU A 492 11.23 -22.30 -1.43
C GLU A 492 10.79 -21.61 -0.13
N PHE A 493 10.24 -20.40 -0.21
CA PHE A 493 9.64 -19.71 0.94
C PHE A 493 8.51 -20.53 1.56
N PHE A 494 7.57 -21.02 0.75
CA PHE A 494 6.47 -21.88 1.23
C PHE A 494 7.00 -23.18 1.83
N ALA A 495 7.97 -23.84 1.18
CA ALA A 495 8.54 -25.09 1.66
C ALA A 495 9.29 -24.97 3.00
N ARG A 496 9.77 -23.78 3.34
CA ARG A 496 10.56 -23.50 4.56
C ARG A 496 9.76 -22.84 5.68
N SER A 497 8.53 -22.40 5.42
CA SER A 497 7.68 -21.74 6.40
C SER A 497 6.43 -22.59 6.68
N SER A 498 5.67 -22.20 7.71
CA SER A 498 4.34 -22.76 7.94
C SER A 498 3.22 -22.05 7.16
N ILE A 499 3.57 -21.22 6.17
CA ILE A 499 2.61 -20.44 5.39
C ILE A 499 2.08 -21.30 4.24
N GLN A 500 0.81 -21.13 3.90
CA GLN A 500 0.13 -21.76 2.75
C GLN A 500 -0.55 -20.73 1.86
N LEU A 501 -0.83 -19.52 2.38
CA LEU A 501 -1.47 -18.45 1.63
C LEU A 501 -0.77 -17.12 1.88
N ILE A 502 -0.48 -16.38 0.81
CA ILE A 502 -0.03 -14.99 0.88
C ILE A 502 -1.11 -14.08 0.27
N LEU A 503 -1.49 -13.03 0.98
CA LEU A 503 -2.44 -12.00 0.50
C LEU A 503 -1.75 -10.64 0.37
N THR A 504 -2.09 -9.93 -0.69
CA THR A 504 -1.47 -8.65 -1.04
C THR A 504 -2.42 -7.65 -1.69
N GLY A 505 -2.07 -6.36 -1.59
CA GLY A 505 -2.73 -5.21 -2.22
C GLY A 505 -1.91 -4.64 -3.37
N HIS A 506 -1.41 -3.41 -3.25
CA HIS A 506 -0.41 -2.69 -4.05
C HIS A 506 -0.61 -2.54 -5.57
N LYS A 507 -0.84 -3.64 -6.31
CA LYS A 507 -1.02 -3.61 -7.77
C LYS A 507 -2.46 -3.90 -8.16
N PRO A 508 -3.14 -2.94 -8.81
CA PRO A 508 -4.51 -3.09 -9.27
C PRO A 508 -4.70 -4.35 -10.11
N GLN A 509 -5.74 -5.11 -9.81
CA GLN A 509 -6.16 -6.32 -10.53
C GLN A 509 -7.54 -6.14 -11.19
N GLY A 510 -8.14 -4.95 -11.14
CA GLY A 510 -9.49 -4.71 -11.66
C GLY A 510 -10.58 -5.18 -10.71
N ASP A 511 -11.60 -5.89 -11.20
CA ASP A 511 -12.86 -6.10 -10.44
C ASP A 511 -12.82 -7.17 -9.34
N SER A 512 -11.81 -8.05 -9.39
CA SER A 512 -11.73 -9.22 -8.53
C SER A 512 -10.28 -9.51 -8.13
N PRO A 513 -10.05 -10.26 -7.05
CA PRO A 513 -8.73 -10.76 -6.69
C PRO A 513 -8.15 -11.67 -7.78
N SER A 514 -6.83 -11.66 -7.90
CA SER A 514 -6.06 -12.48 -8.85
C SER A 514 -5.27 -13.54 -8.09
N PRO A 515 -5.75 -14.80 -8.03
CA PRO A 515 -5.00 -15.88 -7.42
C PRO A 515 -3.82 -16.30 -8.30
N ILE A 516 -2.76 -16.77 -7.67
CA ILE A 516 -1.58 -17.36 -8.29
C ILE A 516 -1.29 -18.66 -7.59
N ARG A 517 -1.37 -19.76 -8.33
CA ARG A 517 -1.06 -21.10 -7.83
C ARG A 517 0.44 -21.32 -7.85
N VAL A 518 1.02 -21.57 -6.67
CA VAL A 518 2.47 -21.85 -6.53
C VAL A 518 2.75 -23.34 -6.61
N ASP A 519 1.90 -24.13 -5.95
CA ASP A 519 1.88 -25.60 -5.98
C ASP A 519 0.45 -26.12 -5.67
N ASP A 520 0.30 -27.37 -5.22
CA ASP A 520 -1.00 -27.97 -4.92
C ASP A 520 -1.62 -27.49 -3.59
N SER A 521 -0.83 -26.87 -2.73
CA SER A 521 -1.23 -26.43 -1.38
C SER A 521 -0.97 -24.95 -1.10
N SER A 522 -0.16 -24.29 -1.95
CA SER A 522 0.33 -22.94 -1.71
C SER A 522 -0.19 -21.94 -2.74
N TRP A 523 -0.69 -20.81 -2.25
CA TRP A 523 -1.33 -19.78 -3.07
C TRP A 523 -0.86 -18.36 -2.72
N VAL A 524 -0.87 -17.48 -3.72
CA VAL A 524 -0.80 -16.04 -3.55
C VAL A 524 -2.09 -15.42 -4.08
N ILE A 525 -2.65 -14.42 -3.41
CA ILE A 525 -3.82 -13.67 -3.90
C ILE A 525 -3.49 -12.18 -3.91
N CYS A 526 -3.49 -11.59 -5.10
CA CYS A 526 -3.43 -10.14 -5.29
C CYS A 526 -4.85 -9.58 -5.27
N ALA A 527 -5.22 -8.87 -4.21
CA ALA A 527 -6.58 -8.45 -3.91
C ALA A 527 -6.82 -6.94 -4.00
N ASP A 528 -5.82 -6.17 -4.45
CA ASP A 528 -6.06 -4.78 -4.85
C ASP A 528 -6.99 -4.74 -6.06
N THR A 529 -8.23 -4.33 -5.80
CA THR A 529 -9.28 -4.14 -6.81
C THR A 529 -9.51 -2.67 -7.13
N SER A 530 -8.57 -1.80 -6.79
CA SER A 530 -8.58 -0.42 -7.27
C SER A 530 -8.58 -0.46 -8.81
N TYR A 531 -9.15 0.55 -9.45
CA TYR A 531 -9.37 0.60 -10.91
C TYR A 531 -10.43 -0.36 -11.48
N SER A 532 -11.26 -0.98 -10.65
CA SER A 532 -12.42 -1.76 -11.15
C SER A 532 -13.38 -0.96 -12.05
N GLY A 533 -13.43 0.37 -11.92
CA GLY A 533 -14.24 1.22 -12.80
C GLY A 533 -13.66 1.40 -14.20
N ASP A 534 -12.43 0.94 -14.44
CA ASP A 534 -11.70 1.02 -15.72
C ASP A 534 -11.54 -0.33 -16.41
N THR A 535 -12.03 -1.41 -15.81
CA THR A 535 -11.96 -2.77 -16.38
C THR A 535 -12.64 -2.82 -17.75
N LEU A 536 -11.97 -3.38 -18.73
CA LEU A 536 -12.49 -3.56 -20.09
C LEU A 536 -13.07 -4.97 -20.22
N TRP A 537 -14.24 -5.11 -20.85
CA TRP A 537 -14.88 -6.40 -21.09
C TRP A 537 -14.69 -6.83 -22.53
N TRP A 538 -14.26 -8.08 -22.72
CA TRP A 538 -14.18 -8.71 -24.02
C TRP A 538 -15.38 -9.62 -24.24
N ASP A 539 -16.14 -9.35 -25.29
CA ASP A 539 -17.25 -10.19 -25.74
C ASP A 539 -16.89 -10.72 -27.13
N GLY A 540 -16.24 -11.88 -27.21
CA GLY A 540 -15.61 -12.43 -28.43
C GLY A 540 -16.54 -12.82 -29.59
N MET A 541 -17.62 -12.07 -29.86
CA MET A 541 -18.71 -12.44 -30.77
C MET A 541 -19.24 -11.27 -31.63
N ASN A 542 -18.43 -10.24 -31.87
CA ASN A 542 -18.92 -9.01 -32.52
C ASN A 542 -19.19 -9.09 -34.03
N ASP A 543 -18.68 -10.09 -34.77
CA ASP A 543 -18.87 -10.09 -36.24
C ASP A 543 -20.08 -10.90 -36.75
N GLU A 544 -20.28 -12.16 -36.34
CA GLU A 544 -21.35 -12.98 -36.97
C GLU A 544 -22.74 -12.86 -36.30
N ARG A 545 -22.81 -12.61 -34.99
CA ARG A 545 -24.11 -12.51 -34.28
C ARG A 545 -24.82 -11.17 -34.52
N ASN A 546 -24.06 -10.11 -34.78
CA ASN A 546 -24.62 -8.81 -35.15
C ASN A 546 -25.37 -8.87 -36.50
N GLU A 547 -24.96 -9.76 -37.42
CA GLU A 547 -25.66 -9.96 -38.69
C GLU A 547 -27.02 -10.69 -38.51
N MET A 548 -27.18 -11.49 -37.46
CA MET A 548 -28.42 -12.24 -37.20
C MET A 548 -29.44 -11.51 -36.30
N GLY A 549 -29.15 -10.30 -35.82
CA GLY A 549 -30.08 -9.52 -34.99
C GLY A 549 -30.44 -10.16 -33.64
N LEU A 550 -29.71 -11.20 -33.22
CA LEU A 550 -29.85 -11.83 -31.92
C LEU A 550 -28.97 -11.05 -30.94
N ASN A 551 -29.54 -10.05 -30.26
CA ASN A 551 -28.87 -9.25 -29.22
C ASN A 551 -28.09 -10.16 -28.25
N PRO A 552 -26.75 -10.25 -28.35
CA PRO A 552 -25.98 -10.72 -27.22
C PRO A 552 -26.07 -9.62 -26.17
N THR A 553 -26.41 -9.95 -24.94
CA THR A 553 -26.20 -9.05 -23.80
C THR A 553 -24.70 -8.84 -23.65
N SER A 554 -24.14 -7.92 -24.44
CA SER A 554 -22.73 -7.57 -24.36
C SER A 554 -22.44 -7.09 -22.94
N ARG A 555 -21.49 -7.75 -22.27
CA ARG A 555 -21.05 -7.32 -20.96
C ARG A 555 -20.30 -6.01 -21.17
N SER A 556 -20.73 -4.99 -20.47
CA SER A 556 -20.08 -3.69 -20.51
C SER A 556 -19.81 -3.23 -19.10
N ASN A 557 -18.67 -2.58 -18.90
CA ASN A 557 -18.38 -1.93 -17.63
C ASN A 557 -19.42 -0.81 -17.43
N LEU A 558 -20.08 -0.79 -16.27
CA LEU A 558 -20.99 0.29 -15.88
C LEU A 558 -20.27 1.62 -15.60
N GLY A 559 -18.93 1.59 -15.69
CA GLY A 559 -18.01 2.70 -15.57
C GLY A 559 -17.73 3.10 -14.13
N ARG A 560 -16.99 4.20 -13.99
CA ARG A 560 -16.74 4.84 -12.70
C ARG A 560 -17.99 5.48 -12.08
N GLY A 561 -19.03 5.73 -12.88
CA GLY A 561 -20.23 6.43 -12.43
C GLY A 561 -19.90 7.78 -11.78
N ASN A 562 -20.33 7.97 -10.54
CA ASN A 562 -20.03 9.19 -9.75
C ASN A 562 -18.87 9.02 -8.76
N SER A 563 -18.19 7.87 -8.77
CA SER A 563 -17.06 7.62 -7.89
C SER A 563 -15.94 8.65 -8.10
N LEU A 564 -15.45 9.19 -6.98
CA LEU A 564 -14.24 10.04 -6.95
C LEU A 564 -12.96 9.22 -7.15
N SER A 565 -13.03 7.92 -6.87
CA SER A 565 -11.91 7.01 -7.03
C SER A 565 -11.91 6.38 -8.42
N PHE A 566 -10.90 5.55 -8.69
CA PHE A 566 -10.84 4.73 -9.90
C PHE A 566 -11.76 3.50 -9.84
N ARG A 567 -12.47 3.29 -8.72
CA ARG A 567 -13.41 2.18 -8.54
C ARG A 567 -14.77 2.54 -9.13
N GLY A 568 -15.45 1.56 -9.72
CA GLY A 568 -16.81 1.73 -10.23
C GLY A 568 -17.86 1.90 -9.12
N ASP A 569 -19.07 2.31 -9.48
CA ASP A 569 -20.19 2.46 -8.53
C ASP A 569 -20.73 1.11 -8.02
N VAL A 570 -20.42 0.01 -8.72
CA VAL A 570 -20.96 -1.33 -8.43
C VAL A 570 -19.92 -2.30 -7.91
N ALA A 571 -18.69 -2.24 -8.42
CA ALA A 571 -17.73 -3.29 -8.19
C ALA A 571 -17.27 -3.32 -6.73
N VAL A 572 -17.22 -4.54 -6.18
CA VAL A 572 -16.79 -4.82 -4.82
C VAL A 572 -16.32 -6.27 -4.74
N SER A 573 -15.31 -6.54 -3.90
CA SER A 573 -14.85 -7.90 -3.66
C SER A 573 -14.40 -8.07 -2.22
N GLU A 574 -14.79 -9.18 -1.62
CA GLU A 574 -14.31 -9.66 -0.33
C GLU A 574 -13.59 -10.99 -0.52
N VAL A 575 -12.38 -11.10 0.03
CA VAL A 575 -11.70 -12.39 0.21
C VAL A 575 -12.10 -12.95 1.57
N LEU A 576 -12.65 -14.16 1.55
CA LEU A 576 -13.09 -14.91 2.72
C LEU A 576 -12.18 -16.11 2.95
N ILE A 577 -11.70 -16.23 4.18
CA ILE A 577 -10.81 -17.29 4.60
C ILE A 577 -11.43 -17.97 5.81
N SER A 578 -11.56 -19.30 5.74
CA SER A 578 -11.94 -20.11 6.88
C SER A 578 -10.70 -20.81 7.42
N LEU A 579 -10.44 -20.63 8.70
CA LEU A 579 -9.40 -21.37 9.42
C LEU A 579 -10.08 -22.32 10.41
N SER A 580 -9.51 -23.51 10.61
CA SER A 580 -9.94 -24.45 11.64
C SER A 580 -8.82 -24.85 12.58
N LYS A 581 -9.14 -25.72 13.55
CA LYS A 581 -8.21 -26.25 14.56
C LYS A 581 -7.52 -25.10 15.28
N ASN A 582 -8.33 -24.19 15.82
CA ASN A 582 -7.88 -23.01 16.55
C ASN A 582 -6.98 -22.10 15.68
N GLY A 583 -7.36 -21.92 14.42
CA GLY A 583 -6.64 -21.07 13.48
C GLY A 583 -5.37 -21.67 12.87
N THR A 584 -5.05 -22.93 13.10
CA THR A 584 -3.80 -23.56 12.61
C THR A 584 -3.91 -24.21 11.24
N SER A 585 -5.14 -24.46 10.76
CA SER A 585 -5.42 -25.11 9.49
C SER A 585 -6.16 -24.17 8.54
N LEU A 586 -5.78 -24.16 7.27
CA LEU A 586 -6.49 -23.44 6.22
C LEU A 586 -7.54 -24.38 5.61
N ASP A 587 -8.81 -24.04 5.78
CA ASP A 587 -9.93 -24.93 5.39
C ASP A 587 -10.61 -24.47 4.10
N SER A 588 -10.79 -23.16 3.94
CA SER A 588 -11.34 -22.62 2.71
C SER A 588 -10.80 -21.24 2.39
N VAL A 589 -10.64 -20.96 1.10
CA VAL A 589 -10.31 -19.64 0.57
C VAL A 589 -11.23 -19.38 -0.60
N LYS A 590 -12.10 -18.40 -0.44
CA LYS A 590 -13.07 -17.97 -1.45
C LYS A 590 -13.03 -16.46 -1.59
N TYR A 591 -13.60 -15.96 -2.66
CA TYR A 591 -13.87 -14.54 -2.81
C TYR A 591 -15.17 -14.34 -3.58
N HIS A 592 -15.91 -13.32 -3.19
CA HIS A 592 -17.22 -13.02 -3.75
C HIS A 592 -17.42 -11.51 -3.83
N GLY A 593 -18.48 -11.10 -4.50
CA GLY A 593 -18.87 -9.71 -4.60
C GLY A 593 -19.60 -9.42 -5.90
N LYS A 594 -19.33 -8.24 -6.46
CA LYS A 594 -19.96 -7.75 -7.69
C LYS A 594 -18.89 -7.27 -8.66
N LEU A 595 -18.98 -7.69 -9.92
CA LEU A 595 -18.09 -7.27 -11.00
C LEU A 595 -18.52 -5.89 -11.54
N SER A 596 -17.67 -5.25 -12.34
CA SER A 596 -17.95 -3.91 -12.89
C SER A 596 -19.10 -3.86 -13.91
N ASP A 597 -19.50 -5.02 -14.44
CA ASP A 597 -20.71 -5.16 -15.26
C ASP A 597 -22.00 -5.34 -14.42
N GLY A 598 -21.88 -5.35 -13.08
CA GLY A 598 -22.98 -5.51 -12.14
C GLY A 598 -23.29 -6.97 -11.76
N THR A 599 -22.59 -7.95 -12.33
CA THR A 599 -22.79 -9.37 -12.05
C THR A 599 -22.31 -9.74 -10.65
N ASP A 600 -23.18 -10.35 -9.84
CA ASP A 600 -22.79 -10.98 -8.58
C ASP A 600 -22.02 -12.28 -8.84
N TYR A 601 -20.98 -12.55 -8.04
CA TYR A 601 -20.17 -13.77 -8.18
C TYR A 601 -19.72 -14.33 -6.84
N GLU A 602 -19.48 -15.64 -6.82
CA GLU A 602 -18.77 -16.35 -5.76
C GLU A 602 -17.80 -17.35 -6.40
N SER A 603 -16.55 -17.33 -5.96
CA SER A 603 -15.52 -18.25 -6.44
C SER A 603 -15.72 -19.67 -5.90
N LEU A 604 -15.19 -20.64 -6.62
CA LEU A 604 -14.84 -21.93 -6.02
C LEU A 604 -13.84 -21.75 -4.87
N ASN A 605 -13.79 -22.74 -3.98
CA ASN A 605 -12.76 -22.82 -2.95
C ASN A 605 -11.41 -23.13 -3.61
N LEU A 606 -10.38 -22.29 -3.39
CA LEU A 606 -9.06 -22.47 -4.00
C LEU A 606 -8.43 -23.82 -3.65
N LEU A 607 -8.65 -24.31 -2.43
CA LEU A 607 -8.08 -25.58 -1.97
C LEU A 607 -8.71 -26.79 -2.67
N GLU A 608 -9.97 -26.69 -3.07
CA GLU A 608 -10.65 -27.72 -3.87
C GLU A 608 -10.20 -27.67 -5.34
N ALA A 609 -10.01 -26.46 -5.88
CA ALA A 609 -9.58 -26.23 -7.25
C ALA A 609 -8.20 -26.86 -7.57
N ALA A 610 -7.32 -26.94 -6.57
CA ALA A 610 -6.04 -27.62 -6.68
C ALA A 610 -6.19 -29.13 -6.98
N SER A 611 -7.15 -29.77 -6.30
CA SER A 611 -7.42 -31.21 -6.42
C SER A 611 -8.09 -31.59 -7.76
N LEU A 612 -8.84 -30.66 -8.35
CA LEU A 612 -9.61 -30.86 -9.57
C LEU A 612 -8.80 -30.64 -10.86
N GLN A 613 -7.48 -30.48 -10.77
CA GLN A 613 -6.60 -30.17 -11.91
C GLN A 613 -7.09 -28.96 -12.74
N THR A 614 -7.69 -27.98 -12.08
CA THR A 614 -8.17 -26.77 -12.75
C THR A 614 -7.03 -25.84 -13.13
N THR A 615 -7.30 -24.93 -14.06
CA THR A 615 -6.36 -23.89 -14.50
C THR A 615 -6.39 -22.66 -13.58
N LEU A 616 -7.15 -22.68 -12.49
CA LEU A 616 -7.30 -21.55 -11.58
C LEU A 616 -5.95 -21.08 -11.03
N GLY A 617 -5.68 -19.78 -11.14
CA GLY A 617 -4.41 -19.18 -10.74
C GLY A 617 -3.24 -19.60 -11.63
N GLN A 618 -3.50 -19.87 -12.90
CA GLN A 618 -2.49 -20.20 -13.92
C GLN A 618 -2.80 -19.48 -15.23
N VAL A 619 -1.88 -19.61 -16.19
CA VAL A 619 -2.10 -19.19 -17.58
C VAL A 619 -3.29 -19.98 -18.15
N ALA A 620 -4.26 -19.26 -18.71
CA ALA A 620 -5.43 -19.85 -19.31
C ALA A 620 -5.07 -20.69 -20.56
N PRO A 621 -5.78 -21.81 -20.83
CA PRO A 621 -5.56 -22.57 -22.05
C PRO A 621 -5.87 -21.73 -23.29
N GLU A 622 -5.03 -21.81 -24.33
CA GLU A 622 -5.16 -21.01 -25.55
C GLU A 622 -6.53 -21.18 -26.24
N HIS A 623 -7.15 -22.36 -26.14
CA HIS A 623 -8.47 -22.63 -26.72
C HIS A 623 -9.65 -22.05 -25.92
N MET A 624 -9.42 -21.58 -24.70
CA MET A 624 -10.45 -20.99 -23.83
C MET A 624 -10.47 -19.47 -23.86
N VAL A 625 -9.54 -18.85 -24.57
CA VAL A 625 -9.34 -17.41 -24.58
C VAL A 625 -9.34 -16.89 -26.01
N PRO A 626 -9.53 -15.57 -26.22
CA PRO A 626 -9.57 -15.01 -27.56
C PRO A 626 -8.26 -15.27 -28.30
N ASP A 627 -8.34 -15.52 -29.61
CA ASP A 627 -7.14 -15.60 -30.45
C ASP A 627 -6.36 -14.29 -30.33
N THR A 628 -5.03 -14.38 -30.29
CA THR A 628 -4.12 -13.23 -30.31
C THR A 628 -4.42 -12.17 -31.37
N LEU A 629 -4.98 -12.56 -32.52
CA LEU A 629 -5.36 -11.63 -33.59
C LEU A 629 -6.61 -10.81 -33.26
N ASP A 630 -7.54 -11.39 -32.51
CA ASP A 630 -8.80 -10.76 -32.12
C ASP A 630 -8.72 -10.15 -30.73
N SER A 631 -7.83 -10.64 -29.88
CA SER A 631 -7.67 -10.21 -28.50
C SER A 631 -7.22 -8.75 -28.45
N PRO A 632 -7.82 -7.93 -27.56
CA PRO A 632 -7.35 -6.56 -27.34
C PRO A 632 -5.97 -6.51 -26.68
N HIS A 633 -5.48 -7.65 -26.20
CA HIS A 633 -4.19 -7.83 -25.56
C HIS A 633 -3.43 -8.97 -26.26
N GLN A 634 -2.22 -8.67 -26.76
CA GLN A 634 -1.41 -9.65 -27.51
C GLN A 634 -0.71 -10.68 -26.61
N GLY A 635 -0.73 -10.48 -25.29
CA GLY A 635 -0.11 -11.38 -24.34
C GLY A 635 -1.04 -12.48 -23.84
N ARG A 636 -0.56 -13.22 -22.84
CA ARG A 636 -1.29 -14.35 -22.24
C ARG A 636 -2.49 -13.87 -21.43
N TRP A 637 -3.48 -14.76 -21.34
CA TRP A 637 -4.60 -14.64 -20.42
C TRP A 637 -4.38 -15.54 -19.20
N TRP A 638 -5.02 -15.19 -18.09
CA TRP A 638 -4.88 -15.85 -16.80
C TRP A 638 -6.23 -16.21 -16.21
N THR A 639 -6.38 -17.45 -15.75
CA THR A 639 -7.61 -17.92 -15.11
C THR A 639 -7.72 -17.33 -13.72
N LYS A 640 -8.53 -16.28 -13.60
CA LYS A 640 -8.69 -15.49 -12.40
C LYS A 640 -9.73 -16.06 -11.45
N ASN A 641 -10.80 -16.63 -11.98
CA ASN A 641 -11.86 -17.22 -11.18
C ASN A 641 -12.54 -18.37 -11.92
N ILE A 642 -13.04 -19.33 -11.15
CA ILE A 642 -14.05 -20.30 -11.58
C ILE A 642 -15.21 -20.08 -10.62
N PHE A 643 -16.34 -19.62 -11.15
CA PHE A 643 -17.51 -19.33 -10.34
C PHE A 643 -18.25 -20.61 -9.95
N SER A 644 -19.11 -20.51 -8.94
CA SER A 644 -19.91 -21.65 -8.45
C SER A 644 -20.84 -22.26 -9.51
N ASP A 645 -21.18 -21.52 -10.57
CA ASP A 645 -21.98 -22.00 -11.70
C ASP A 645 -21.13 -22.63 -12.82
N GLY A 646 -19.83 -22.82 -12.60
CA GLY A 646 -18.88 -23.41 -13.53
C GLY A 646 -18.36 -22.46 -14.62
N SER A 647 -18.87 -21.24 -14.72
CA SER A 647 -18.29 -20.24 -15.62
C SER A 647 -16.94 -19.74 -15.13
N GLN A 648 -16.09 -19.29 -16.05
CA GLN A 648 -14.69 -18.93 -15.77
C GLN A 648 -14.43 -17.48 -16.14
N LEU A 649 -13.72 -16.78 -15.27
CA LEU A 649 -13.22 -15.43 -15.51
C LEU A 649 -11.74 -15.49 -15.86
N PHE A 650 -11.42 -15.09 -17.07
CA PHE A 650 -10.07 -14.86 -17.55
C PHE A 650 -9.74 -13.38 -17.48
N HIS A 651 -8.47 -13.07 -17.22
CA HIS A 651 -7.97 -11.70 -17.29
C HIS A 651 -6.68 -11.58 -18.08
N ALA A 652 -6.48 -10.40 -18.66
CA ALA A 652 -5.23 -9.93 -19.20
C ALA A 652 -4.95 -8.52 -18.64
N GLY A 653 -3.69 -8.13 -18.56
CA GLY A 653 -3.28 -6.88 -17.93
C GLY A 653 -2.04 -6.28 -18.59
N GLU A 654 -2.03 -4.95 -18.73
CA GLU A 654 -0.86 -4.19 -19.18
C GLU A 654 -0.81 -2.87 -18.40
N GLY A 655 0.09 -2.81 -17.42
CA GLY A 655 0.18 -1.69 -16.48
C GLY A 655 -1.08 -1.58 -15.63
N PHE A 656 -1.93 -0.59 -15.92
CA PHE A 656 -3.20 -0.34 -15.23
C PHE A 656 -4.43 -0.74 -16.05
N ASN A 657 -4.24 -1.16 -17.31
CA ASN A 657 -5.33 -1.64 -18.12
C ASN A 657 -5.58 -3.10 -17.77
N VAL A 658 -6.83 -3.43 -17.44
CA VAL A 658 -7.26 -4.79 -17.13
C VAL A 658 -8.40 -5.16 -18.07
N TRP A 659 -8.25 -6.29 -18.76
CA TRP A 659 -9.29 -6.86 -19.60
C TRP A 659 -9.83 -8.12 -18.94
N ASN A 660 -11.16 -8.22 -18.86
CA ASN A 660 -11.88 -9.38 -18.38
C ASN A 660 -12.58 -10.09 -19.54
N TYR A 661 -12.61 -11.42 -19.47
CA TYR A 661 -13.35 -12.28 -20.37
C TYR A 661 -14.02 -13.39 -19.56
N VAL A 662 -15.33 -13.58 -19.73
CA VAL A 662 -16.08 -14.64 -19.04
C VAL A 662 -16.53 -15.69 -20.05
N VAL A 663 -16.24 -16.95 -19.76
CA VAL A 663 -16.66 -18.11 -20.55
C VAL A 663 -17.65 -18.94 -19.75
N MET A 664 -18.80 -19.25 -20.35
CA MET A 664 -19.86 -20.00 -19.67
C MET A 664 -19.55 -21.50 -19.64
N GLN A 665 -19.98 -22.24 -18.61
CA GLN A 665 -19.69 -23.67 -18.47
C GLN A 665 -20.05 -24.50 -19.71
N LYS A 666 -21.19 -24.21 -20.35
CA LYS A 666 -21.63 -24.90 -21.58
C LYS A 666 -20.60 -24.79 -22.71
N GLU A 667 -19.93 -23.66 -22.80
CA GLU A 667 -18.88 -23.43 -23.80
C GLU A 667 -17.62 -24.23 -23.43
N VAL A 668 -17.27 -24.30 -22.13
CA VAL A 668 -16.16 -25.12 -21.63
C VAL A 668 -16.33 -26.61 -21.97
N GLU A 669 -17.54 -27.15 -21.82
CA GLU A 669 -17.84 -28.55 -22.14
C GLU A 669 -17.74 -28.84 -23.64
N THR A 670 -18.15 -27.89 -24.50
CA THR A 670 -18.08 -28.06 -25.97
C THR A 670 -16.67 -27.97 -26.55
N VAL A 671 -15.75 -27.29 -25.86
CA VAL A 671 -14.36 -27.09 -26.33
C VAL A 671 -13.42 -28.16 -25.77
N SER A 672 -13.91 -29.09 -24.92
CA SER A 672 -13.12 -30.25 -24.51
C SER A 672 -12.67 -31.02 -25.75
N PRO A 673 -11.36 -31.23 -25.95
CA PRO A 673 -10.85 -31.85 -27.16
C PRO A 673 -11.47 -33.24 -27.30
N THR A 674 -12.13 -33.50 -28.44
CA THR A 674 -12.31 -34.87 -28.92
C THR A 674 -10.93 -35.52 -28.88
N LYS A 675 -10.79 -36.49 -27.97
CA LYS A 675 -9.54 -37.20 -27.64
C LYS A 675 -8.75 -37.65 -28.85
#